data_AF-A0A453EXA2-F1
#
_entry.id   AF-A0A453EXA2-F1
#
_cell.length_a   1.000
_cell.length_b   1.000
_cell.length_c   1.000
_cell.angle_alpha   90.00
_cell.angle_beta   90.00
_cell.angle_gamma   90.00
#
_symmetry.space_group_name_H-M   'P 1'
#
loop_
_entity.id
_entity.type
_entity.pdbx_description
1 polymer ?
#
loop_
_entity_poly.entity_id
_entity_poly.type
_entity_poly.pdbx_seq_one_letter_code
_entity_poly.pdbx_strand_id
1 'polypeptide(L)'
;EPVGVAYGRLANGLTYYVRSNPKPRMRAALSLAVKVGSVVEEEDERGVAHIVEHLAFSATSRYTNHDIVRFLESIGAEFGACQNALTSSDETIYELLVPVDKPGLLSQAISVLAEFSSEVRVSAEDLEKERGAVLEEYRGGRNATGRMQDSHWTLLFEGSKYAERLPIGTEKVIRTVTHETVRNFYHKWYNLSNMAVFAVGDFPDTQAVVELIKEHFGQKASISCPPPVIPEFPVPSHIEPRFSCFVESEAAGSAVVISCKMPAGEIKTVKDYRDSLAESIFHCALNQRLFKLSRRRDPPYFSCSSAADALVRPVKAYIMTSSCREKGTVEALESMLVEVARARLYGFSEREISIVRALMMSEIESAYLERDQMQSTSLRDEYLQHFLREEPVVGIDYEARLQKTLLPYISSAEVVKFAENFSTTSSCVIKIVEPRAHASLEDLKAVVLKVNTLEEKRSIPPWEEEQIPEEIVSQSPVPGIIVDKVEHPGIGATEMILSNGMRVCYKCTDFLDDQVVFTGFAYGGLSELSEDEYTSCTMGSTIAGEIGIFGYRPSVLMDMLAGKRAEVGTKVGAYIRSFSGDCSPSDLETGLQLVYQLFTTKVEPREEEVKIVMQMAEEAIYAQERDPYTAFANRSREINYGNSYFFKPIRISDLKKVNPIRACEYFNSCFKDPSAFTVVVVGNIDPAISIPLILEYLGGIPKVQDTVQPLSREDLKGLPFKFPETIIRFAAVFFLH
;
A
#
# COMPACT_ATOMS: atom_id res chain seq x y z
N GLU A 1 18.36 22.03 12.22
CA GLU A 1 18.63 21.86 10.78
C GLU A 1 18.48 20.38 10.45
N PRO A 2 17.92 20.04 9.28
CA PRO A 2 17.80 18.66 8.84
C PRO A 2 19.17 17.99 8.69
N VAL A 3 19.30 16.74 9.13
CA VAL A 3 20.58 16.01 9.12
C VAL A 3 20.94 15.55 7.70
N GLY A 4 22.24 15.60 7.38
CA GLY A 4 22.81 15.00 6.16
C GLY A 4 22.55 15.75 4.86
N VAL A 5 22.09 17.01 4.91
CA VAL A 5 21.68 17.79 3.74
C VAL A 5 22.29 19.19 3.75
N ALA A 6 22.70 19.69 2.59
CA ALA A 6 22.99 21.10 2.39
C ALA A 6 21.65 21.85 2.29
N TYR A 7 21.32 22.58 3.34
CA TYR A 7 20.05 23.26 3.53
C TYR A 7 20.26 24.76 3.65
N GLY A 8 19.39 25.54 3.02
CA GLY A 8 19.43 27.00 3.15
C GLY A 8 18.31 27.71 2.41
N ARG A 9 18.42 29.04 2.37
CA ARG A 9 17.45 29.92 1.72
C ARG A 9 18.16 30.90 0.80
N LEU A 10 17.68 31.05 -0.43
CA LEU A 10 18.16 32.05 -1.39
C LEU A 10 17.64 33.45 -1.02
N ALA A 11 18.27 34.49 -1.58
CA ALA A 11 17.90 35.89 -1.33
C ALA A 11 16.46 36.23 -1.74
N ASN A 12 15.91 35.52 -2.73
CA ASN A 12 14.52 35.66 -3.18
C ASN A 12 13.50 34.84 -2.33
N GLY A 13 13.97 34.18 -1.27
CA GLY A 13 13.13 33.47 -0.32
C GLY A 13 12.94 31.98 -0.57
N LEU A 14 13.39 31.44 -1.72
CA LEU A 14 13.32 30.01 -2.02
C LEU A 14 14.18 29.19 -1.03
N THR A 15 13.60 28.13 -0.47
CA THR A 15 14.34 27.16 0.35
C THR A 15 14.94 26.06 -0.54
N TYR A 16 16.13 25.55 -0.22
CA TYR A 16 16.72 24.42 -0.94
C TYR A 16 17.21 23.32 0.01
N TYR A 17 17.17 22.08 -0.49
CA TYR A 17 17.68 20.87 0.14
C TYR A 17 18.52 20.11 -0.89
N VAL A 18 19.81 19.89 -0.61
CA VAL A 18 20.71 19.13 -1.49
C VAL A 18 21.45 18.05 -0.72
N ARG A 19 21.24 16.77 -1.06
CA ARG A 19 21.92 15.63 -0.43
C ARG A 19 22.52 14.70 -1.47
N SER A 20 23.76 14.27 -1.23
CA SER A 20 24.36 13.16 -1.99
C SER A 20 23.84 11.83 -1.46
N ASN A 21 23.42 10.96 -2.36
CA ASN A 21 22.98 9.60 -2.09
C ASN A 21 23.22 8.70 -3.32
N PRO A 22 24.01 7.63 -3.23
CA PRO A 22 24.40 6.83 -4.39
C PRO A 22 23.32 5.88 -4.94
N LYS A 23 22.09 5.90 -4.37
CA LYS A 23 21.01 4.96 -4.68
C LYS A 23 19.76 5.71 -5.18
N PRO A 24 19.23 5.43 -6.38
CA PRO A 24 19.82 4.56 -7.40
C PRO A 24 21.08 5.20 -7.99
N ARG A 25 22.03 4.37 -8.44
CA ARG A 25 23.25 4.85 -9.09
C ARG A 25 22.92 5.70 -10.32
N MET A 26 23.70 6.75 -10.55
CA MET A 26 23.55 7.64 -11.70
C MET A 26 22.14 8.25 -11.83
N ARG A 27 21.43 8.43 -10.71
CA ARG A 27 20.11 9.06 -10.67
C ARG A 27 20.03 10.10 -9.55
N ALA A 28 19.13 11.06 -9.73
CA ALA A 28 18.73 12.02 -8.72
C ALA A 28 17.22 12.20 -8.71
N ALA A 29 16.63 12.20 -7.52
CA ALA A 29 15.26 12.59 -7.27
C ALA A 29 15.23 14.10 -6.97
N LEU A 30 14.56 14.84 -7.86
CA LEU A 30 14.33 16.27 -7.73
C LEU A 30 12.85 16.53 -7.42
N SER A 31 12.56 17.55 -6.63
CA SER A 31 11.19 18.07 -6.52
C SER A 31 11.15 19.59 -6.33
N LEU A 32 10.04 20.20 -6.72
CA LEU A 32 9.63 21.55 -6.30
C LEU A 32 8.32 21.42 -5.52
N ALA A 33 8.32 21.83 -4.26
CA ALA A 33 7.10 21.90 -3.46
C ALA A 33 6.64 23.34 -3.32
N VAL A 34 5.33 23.56 -3.47
CA VAL A 34 4.65 24.85 -3.30
C VAL A 34 3.62 24.67 -2.19
N LYS A 35 3.67 25.48 -1.12
CA LYS A 35 2.71 25.43 0.02
C LYS A 35 1.31 25.98 -0.33
N VAL A 36 0.80 25.64 -1.50
CA VAL A 36 -0.46 26.12 -2.07
C VAL A 36 -1.13 24.94 -2.76
N GLY A 37 -2.33 24.58 -2.28
CA GLY A 37 -3.22 23.61 -2.92
C GLY A 37 -4.59 24.22 -3.19
N SER A 38 -5.62 23.40 -3.28
CA SER A 38 -6.98 23.86 -3.60
C SER A 38 -7.69 24.61 -2.47
N VAL A 39 -7.28 24.46 -1.21
CA VAL A 39 -7.98 25.09 -0.07
C VAL A 39 -7.98 26.63 -0.15
N VAL A 40 -7.00 27.23 -0.81
CA VAL A 40 -6.93 28.69 -0.96
C VAL A 40 -7.87 29.24 -2.04
N GLU A 41 -8.40 28.40 -2.92
CA GLU A 41 -9.24 28.80 -4.06
C GLU A 41 -10.53 29.50 -3.61
N GLU A 42 -10.89 30.58 -4.29
CA GLU A 42 -12.22 31.17 -4.19
C GLU A 42 -13.26 30.36 -4.99
N GLU A 43 -14.54 30.74 -4.93
CA GLU A 43 -15.62 29.93 -5.51
C GLU A 43 -15.53 29.78 -7.04
N ASP A 44 -15.06 30.83 -7.73
CA ASP A 44 -14.81 30.83 -9.17
C ASP A 44 -13.42 30.27 -9.55
N GLU A 45 -12.64 29.85 -8.55
CA GLU A 45 -11.29 29.28 -8.72
C GLU A 45 -11.24 27.77 -8.43
N ARG A 46 -12.38 27.10 -8.20
CA ARG A 46 -12.41 25.67 -7.81
C ARG A 46 -11.80 24.75 -8.88
N GLY A 47 -10.61 24.24 -8.61
CA GLY A 47 -9.78 23.41 -9.52
C GLY A 47 -8.68 24.20 -10.25
N VAL A 48 -8.49 25.48 -9.96
CA VAL A 48 -7.46 26.32 -10.59
C VAL A 48 -6.06 25.92 -10.15
N ALA A 49 -5.84 25.52 -8.90
CA ALA A 49 -4.54 25.03 -8.43
C ALA A 49 -4.06 23.85 -9.29
N HIS A 50 -4.96 22.91 -9.55
CA HIS A 50 -4.70 21.75 -10.40
C HIS A 50 -4.50 22.14 -11.86
N ILE A 51 -5.29 23.08 -12.41
CA ILE A 51 -5.08 23.60 -13.78
C ILE A 51 -3.69 24.25 -13.93
N VAL A 52 -3.22 24.99 -12.91
CA VAL A 52 -1.89 25.60 -12.93
C VAL A 52 -0.80 24.52 -12.95
N GLU A 53 -0.98 23.45 -12.21
CA GLU A 53 -0.09 22.29 -12.21
C GLU A 53 0.02 21.65 -13.61
N HIS A 54 -1.10 21.44 -14.30
CA HIS A 54 -1.10 20.98 -15.70
C HIS A 54 -0.36 21.96 -16.63
N LEU A 55 -0.67 23.26 -16.51
CA LEU A 55 -0.06 24.29 -17.35
C LEU A 55 1.46 24.38 -17.15
N ALA A 56 1.98 24.04 -15.97
CA ALA A 56 3.42 24.00 -15.75
C ALA A 56 4.11 23.01 -16.72
N PHE A 57 3.49 21.88 -17.04
CA PHE A 57 4.04 20.89 -17.98
C PHE A 57 3.84 21.24 -19.46
N SER A 58 3.02 22.23 -19.80
CA SER A 58 2.66 22.50 -21.20
C SER A 58 2.94 23.93 -21.68
N ALA A 59 2.95 24.90 -20.78
CA ALA A 59 3.00 26.31 -21.10
C ALA A 59 3.93 27.06 -20.14
N THR A 60 5.23 27.05 -20.41
CA THR A 60 6.19 27.93 -19.72
C THR A 60 6.78 28.96 -20.69
N SER A 61 7.40 30.02 -20.15
CA SER A 61 8.07 31.04 -20.96
C SER A 61 9.21 30.46 -21.82
N ARG A 62 10.03 29.57 -21.23
CA ARG A 62 11.22 29.00 -21.89
C ARG A 62 10.97 27.69 -22.62
N TYR A 63 10.13 26.81 -22.08
CA TYR A 63 9.89 25.47 -22.62
C TYR A 63 8.47 25.34 -23.17
N THR A 64 8.36 24.88 -24.41
CA THR A 64 7.08 24.47 -24.98
C THR A 64 6.66 23.11 -24.41
N ASN A 65 5.37 22.76 -24.51
CA ASN A 65 4.88 21.41 -24.21
C ASN A 65 5.76 20.32 -24.83
N HIS A 66 6.08 20.46 -26.13
CA HIS A 66 6.94 19.50 -26.82
C HIS A 66 8.37 19.42 -26.24
N ASP A 67 8.92 20.53 -25.76
CA ASP A 67 10.25 20.52 -25.12
C ASP A 67 10.22 19.77 -23.78
N ILE A 68 9.17 19.96 -22.99
CA ILE A 68 8.96 19.28 -21.71
C ILE A 68 8.72 17.78 -21.95
N VAL A 69 7.85 17.42 -22.90
CA VAL A 69 7.61 16.01 -23.30
C VAL A 69 8.92 15.35 -23.70
N ARG A 70 9.67 15.96 -24.63
CA ARG A 70 10.96 15.42 -25.08
C ARG A 70 11.97 15.31 -23.92
N PHE A 71 11.98 16.27 -23.00
CA PHE A 71 12.82 16.22 -21.81
C PHE A 71 12.44 15.04 -20.90
N LEU A 72 11.15 14.85 -20.61
CA LEU A 72 10.64 13.73 -19.82
C LEU A 72 10.97 12.37 -20.46
N GLU A 73 10.78 12.24 -21.77
CA GLU A 73 11.19 11.05 -22.53
C GLU A 73 12.72 10.81 -22.42
N SER A 74 13.52 11.87 -22.47
CA SER A 74 14.99 11.76 -22.42
C SER A 74 15.54 11.27 -21.07
N ILE A 75 14.80 11.51 -19.98
CA ILE A 75 15.11 11.03 -18.63
C ILE A 75 14.49 9.65 -18.34
N GLY A 76 13.70 9.11 -19.28
CA GLY A 76 13.06 7.80 -19.16
C GLY A 76 11.76 7.80 -18.38
N ALA A 77 11.12 8.96 -18.21
CA ALA A 77 9.78 9.05 -17.66
C ALA A 77 8.75 8.63 -18.74
N GLU A 78 7.79 7.78 -18.38
CA GLU A 78 6.65 7.50 -19.25
C GLU A 78 5.70 8.71 -19.29
N PHE A 79 5.14 9.00 -20.46
CA PHE A 79 4.23 10.12 -20.64
C PHE A 79 2.80 9.75 -20.25
N GLY A 80 2.21 10.52 -19.32
CA GLY A 80 0.81 10.51 -18.94
C GLY A 80 0.43 11.88 -18.35
N ALA A 81 -0.86 12.22 -18.32
CA ALA A 81 -1.30 13.47 -17.71
C ALA A 81 -0.89 13.46 -16.22
N CYS A 82 -0.05 14.43 -15.84
CA CYS A 82 0.34 14.75 -14.46
C CYS A 82 0.92 13.65 -13.56
N GLN A 83 1.45 12.53 -14.09
CA GLN A 83 2.04 11.48 -13.23
C GLN A 83 3.27 11.92 -12.40
N ASN A 84 3.88 13.05 -12.77
CA ASN A 84 5.06 13.61 -12.12
C ASN A 84 4.75 14.86 -11.28
N ALA A 85 3.48 15.09 -10.96
CA ALA A 85 3.06 16.13 -10.04
C ALA A 85 1.81 15.71 -9.26
N LEU A 86 1.56 16.42 -8.18
CA LEU A 86 0.40 16.19 -7.32
C LEU A 86 -0.08 17.52 -6.78
N THR A 87 -1.38 17.78 -6.94
CA THR A 87 -2.08 18.87 -6.24
C THR A 87 -2.97 18.28 -5.14
N SER A 88 -2.70 18.63 -3.88
CA SER A 88 -3.53 18.31 -2.72
C SER A 88 -4.35 19.51 -2.26
N SER A 89 -5.05 19.40 -1.14
CA SER A 89 -5.73 20.56 -0.54
C SER A 89 -4.77 21.66 -0.10
N ASP A 90 -3.58 21.29 0.38
CA ASP A 90 -2.65 22.21 1.03
C ASP A 90 -1.42 22.57 0.18
N GLU A 91 -1.05 21.73 -0.78
CA GLU A 91 0.18 21.92 -1.56
C GLU A 91 0.10 21.41 -3.00
N THR A 92 1.07 21.85 -3.80
CA THR A 92 1.36 21.36 -5.15
C THR A 92 2.82 20.93 -5.21
N ILE A 93 3.09 19.71 -5.66
CA ILE A 93 4.43 19.12 -5.72
C ILE A 93 4.72 18.70 -7.15
N TYR A 94 5.88 19.07 -7.68
CA TYR A 94 6.41 18.61 -8.97
C TYR A 94 7.63 17.75 -8.73
N GLU A 95 7.73 16.60 -9.37
CA GLU A 95 8.72 15.57 -9.10
C GLU A 95 9.42 15.10 -10.37
N LEU A 96 10.74 14.90 -10.32
CA LEU A 96 11.51 14.40 -11.46
C LEU A 96 12.58 13.42 -10.98
N LEU A 97 12.61 12.21 -11.56
CA LEU A 97 13.72 11.27 -11.39
C LEU A 97 14.65 11.35 -12.60
N VAL A 98 15.84 11.92 -12.43
CA VAL A 98 16.72 12.30 -13.54
C VAL A 98 18.04 11.53 -13.57
N PRO A 99 18.52 11.11 -14.76
CA PRO A 99 19.91 10.67 -14.95
C PRO A 99 20.91 11.78 -14.64
N VAL A 100 21.95 11.48 -13.85
CA VAL A 100 23.04 12.44 -13.55
C VAL A 100 24.34 12.13 -14.30
N ASP A 101 24.41 10.98 -14.96
CA ASP A 101 25.54 10.54 -15.80
C ASP A 101 25.59 11.23 -17.18
N LYS A 102 24.48 11.85 -17.60
CA LYS A 102 24.37 12.59 -18.85
C LYS A 102 24.65 14.09 -18.62
N PRO A 103 25.70 14.65 -19.22
CA PRO A 103 26.04 16.07 -19.05
C PRO A 103 24.87 16.99 -19.40
N GLY A 104 24.59 17.96 -18.52
CA GLY A 104 23.58 18.99 -18.75
C GLY A 104 22.14 18.62 -18.38
N LEU A 105 21.78 17.33 -18.25
CA LEU A 105 20.39 16.94 -17.91
C LEU A 105 19.98 17.41 -16.51
N LEU A 106 20.88 17.29 -15.52
CA LEU A 106 20.62 17.79 -14.18
C LEU A 106 20.34 19.30 -14.18
N SER A 107 21.16 20.08 -14.88
CA SER A 107 20.99 21.53 -15.03
C SER A 107 19.68 21.86 -15.76
N GLN A 108 19.36 21.12 -16.83
CA GLN A 108 18.08 21.27 -17.55
C GLN A 108 16.88 20.96 -16.65
N ALA A 109 16.93 19.91 -15.84
CA ALA A 109 15.86 19.54 -14.92
C ALA A 109 15.62 20.60 -13.86
N ILE A 110 16.69 21.11 -13.24
CA ILE A 110 16.62 22.23 -12.28
C ILE A 110 16.06 23.47 -12.98
N SER A 111 16.45 23.74 -14.23
CA SER A 111 15.89 24.84 -15.01
C SER A 111 14.40 24.67 -15.31
N VAL A 112 13.92 23.44 -15.57
CA VAL A 112 12.50 23.17 -15.81
C VAL A 112 11.70 23.44 -14.52
N LEU A 113 12.16 22.94 -13.37
CA LEU A 113 11.53 23.25 -12.08
C LEU A 113 11.57 24.77 -11.77
N ALA A 114 12.64 25.46 -12.14
CA ALA A 114 12.72 26.91 -12.01
C ALA A 114 11.67 27.65 -12.86
N GLU A 115 11.33 27.14 -14.05
CA GLU A 115 10.24 27.68 -14.86
C GLU A 115 8.88 27.47 -14.20
N PHE A 116 8.63 26.30 -13.60
CA PHE A 116 7.36 26.02 -12.89
C PHE A 116 7.13 26.97 -11.70
N SER A 117 8.20 27.50 -11.13
CA SER A 117 8.14 28.37 -9.95
C SER A 117 7.66 29.81 -10.22
N SER A 118 7.93 30.38 -11.41
CA SER A 118 7.59 31.78 -11.72
C SER A 118 7.23 32.10 -13.17
N GLU A 119 7.37 31.15 -14.10
CA GLU A 119 7.26 31.38 -15.55
C GLU A 119 6.17 30.56 -16.26
N VAL A 120 5.17 30.01 -15.54
CA VAL A 120 4.00 29.39 -16.17
C VAL A 120 3.21 30.45 -16.94
N ARG A 121 3.06 30.23 -18.25
CA ARG A 121 2.28 31.05 -19.16
C ARG A 121 0.82 30.64 -19.09
N VAL A 122 -0.03 31.63 -18.85
CA VAL A 122 -1.48 31.44 -18.78
C VAL A 122 -2.15 32.31 -19.84
N SER A 123 -2.16 31.83 -21.09
CA SER A 123 -2.93 32.46 -22.19
C SER A 123 -4.28 31.77 -22.39
N ALA A 124 -5.18 32.41 -23.13
CA ALA A 124 -6.45 31.80 -23.50
C ALA A 124 -6.27 30.52 -24.33
N GLU A 125 -5.25 30.46 -25.19
CA GLU A 125 -4.95 29.29 -26.01
C GLU A 125 -4.37 28.13 -25.18
N ASP A 126 -3.47 28.43 -24.24
CA ASP A 126 -2.86 27.40 -23.37
C ASP A 126 -3.95 26.73 -22.51
N LEU A 127 -4.80 27.54 -21.88
CA LEU A 127 -5.89 27.03 -21.04
C LEU A 127 -6.88 26.16 -21.83
N GLU A 128 -7.23 26.56 -23.06
CA GLU A 128 -8.19 25.80 -23.87
C GLU A 128 -7.64 24.45 -24.32
N LYS A 129 -6.32 24.35 -24.56
CA LYS A 129 -5.66 23.07 -24.88
C LYS A 129 -5.66 22.11 -23.69
N GLU A 130 -5.41 22.62 -22.49
CA GLU A 130 -5.35 21.78 -21.27
C GLU A 130 -6.73 21.38 -20.73
N ARG A 131 -7.77 22.17 -21.02
CA ARG A 131 -9.13 21.94 -20.52
C ARG A 131 -9.63 20.51 -20.79
N GLY A 132 -9.29 19.96 -21.95
CA GLY A 132 -9.67 18.60 -22.33
C GLY A 132 -9.07 17.54 -21.41
N ALA A 133 -7.77 17.62 -21.11
CA ALA A 133 -7.08 16.66 -20.25
C ALA A 133 -7.65 16.66 -18.83
N VAL A 134 -7.78 17.85 -18.22
CA VAL A 134 -8.37 18.02 -16.87
C VAL A 134 -9.80 17.50 -16.81
N LEU A 135 -10.60 17.68 -17.87
CA LEU A 135 -11.96 17.14 -17.94
C LEU A 135 -12.00 15.62 -18.04
N GLU A 136 -11.06 14.98 -18.75
CA GLU A 136 -10.98 13.51 -18.80
C GLU A 136 -10.57 12.93 -17.45
N GLU A 137 -9.65 13.56 -16.73
CA GLU A 137 -9.31 13.17 -15.35
C GLU A 137 -10.50 13.32 -14.40
N TYR A 138 -11.19 14.46 -14.48
CA TYR A 138 -12.41 14.68 -13.71
C TYR A 138 -13.44 13.57 -13.95
N ARG A 139 -13.63 13.13 -15.22
CA ARG A 139 -14.53 12.03 -15.60
C ARG A 139 -14.05 10.69 -15.07
N GLY A 140 -12.74 10.41 -15.16
CA GLY A 140 -12.12 9.18 -14.64
C GLY A 140 -12.41 8.99 -13.14
N GLY A 141 -12.40 10.08 -12.38
CA GLY A 141 -12.74 10.08 -10.95
C GLY A 141 -14.24 9.92 -10.62
N ARG A 142 -15.15 9.80 -11.60
CA ARG A 142 -16.61 9.68 -11.34
C ARG A 142 -17.11 8.24 -11.20
N ASN A 143 -16.23 7.26 -11.02
CA ASN A 143 -16.59 5.88 -10.70
C ASN A 143 -17.15 5.74 -9.26
N ALA A 144 -17.62 4.53 -8.90
CA ALA A 144 -18.17 4.23 -7.58
C ALA A 144 -17.23 4.66 -6.43
N THR A 145 -15.95 4.31 -6.52
CA THR A 145 -14.93 4.65 -5.51
C THR A 145 -14.81 6.16 -5.32
N GLY A 146 -14.73 6.93 -6.40
CA GLY A 146 -14.66 8.38 -6.34
C GLY A 146 -15.91 9.02 -5.73
N ARG A 147 -17.12 8.54 -6.09
CA ARG A 147 -18.38 9.02 -5.48
C ARG A 147 -18.44 8.73 -3.98
N MET A 148 -17.99 7.54 -3.56
CA MET A 148 -17.90 7.17 -2.15
C MET A 148 -16.89 8.04 -1.40
N GLN A 149 -15.73 8.32 -1.99
CA GLN A 149 -14.69 9.16 -1.40
C GLN A 149 -15.13 10.62 -1.28
N ASP A 150 -15.69 11.21 -2.34
CA ASP A 150 -16.23 12.59 -2.34
C ASP A 150 -17.29 12.76 -1.24
N SER A 151 -18.20 11.79 -1.11
CA SER A 151 -19.21 11.78 -0.06
C SER A 151 -18.60 11.70 1.34
N HIS A 152 -17.58 10.85 1.53
CA HIS A 152 -16.92 10.71 2.82
C HIS A 152 -16.16 11.99 3.18
N TRP A 153 -15.40 12.55 2.24
CA TRP A 153 -14.65 13.79 2.41
C TRP A 153 -15.54 14.97 2.79
N THR A 154 -16.65 15.14 2.07
CA THR A 154 -17.64 16.20 2.35
C THR A 154 -18.17 16.10 3.78
N LEU A 155 -18.53 14.89 4.23
CA LEU A 155 -19.03 14.65 5.58
C LEU A 155 -17.96 14.88 6.65
N LEU A 156 -16.73 14.42 6.37
CA LEU A 156 -15.60 14.50 7.28
C LEU A 156 -15.25 15.96 7.61
N PHE A 157 -15.28 16.82 6.59
CA PHE A 157 -14.88 18.22 6.66
C PHE A 157 -16.04 19.22 6.69
N GLU A 158 -17.28 18.76 6.80
CA GLU A 158 -18.47 19.62 6.76
C GLU A 158 -18.36 20.81 7.73
N GLY A 159 -18.60 22.01 7.20
CA GLY A 159 -18.43 23.29 7.88
C GLY A 159 -17.05 23.93 7.71
N SER A 160 -16.16 23.33 6.89
CA SER A 160 -14.85 23.90 6.56
C SER A 160 -14.67 24.07 5.05
N LYS A 161 -13.70 24.91 4.66
CA LYS A 161 -13.35 25.13 3.25
C LYS A 161 -12.83 23.85 2.57
N TYR A 162 -12.22 22.93 3.32
CA TYR A 162 -11.74 21.64 2.80
C TYR A 162 -12.86 20.76 2.25
N ALA A 163 -14.09 20.85 2.79
CA ALA A 163 -15.24 20.09 2.27
C ALA A 163 -15.66 20.55 0.87
N GLU A 164 -15.32 21.79 0.50
CA GLU A 164 -15.79 22.42 -0.74
C GLU A 164 -14.69 22.56 -1.79
N ARG A 165 -13.42 22.38 -1.40
CA ARG A 165 -12.24 22.61 -2.24
C ARG A 165 -11.49 21.31 -2.52
N LEU A 166 -12.19 20.33 -3.10
CA LEU A 166 -11.53 19.16 -3.67
C LEU A 166 -10.55 19.60 -4.77
N PRO A 167 -9.31 19.05 -4.83
CA PRO A 167 -8.29 19.49 -5.78
C PRO A 167 -8.71 19.49 -7.26
N ILE A 168 -9.49 18.49 -7.67
CA ILE A 168 -9.99 18.38 -9.04
C ILE A 168 -10.97 19.51 -9.41
N GLY A 169 -11.53 20.22 -8.43
CA GLY A 169 -12.48 21.30 -8.64
C GLY A 169 -13.88 20.85 -9.07
N THR A 170 -14.56 21.71 -9.83
CA THR A 170 -15.91 21.42 -10.35
C THR A 170 -15.92 21.47 -11.87
N GLU A 171 -16.70 20.60 -12.51
CA GLU A 171 -16.85 20.60 -13.97
C GLU A 171 -17.26 21.98 -14.50
N LYS A 172 -18.13 22.70 -13.80
CA LYS A 172 -18.56 24.04 -14.18
C LYS A 172 -17.37 24.99 -14.28
N VAL A 173 -16.57 25.09 -13.22
CA VAL A 173 -15.40 25.99 -13.19
C VAL A 173 -14.35 25.54 -14.20
N ILE A 174 -14.05 24.24 -14.28
CA ILE A 174 -13.11 23.69 -15.27
C ILE A 174 -13.55 24.04 -16.70
N ARG A 175 -14.85 24.16 -16.99
CA ARG A 175 -15.35 24.54 -18.31
C ARG A 175 -15.34 26.04 -18.58
N THR A 176 -15.51 26.87 -17.55
CA THR A 176 -15.80 28.31 -17.74
C THR A 176 -14.74 29.24 -17.20
N VAL A 177 -13.78 28.76 -16.41
CA VAL A 177 -12.75 29.61 -15.78
C VAL A 177 -11.97 30.37 -16.87
N THR A 178 -11.73 31.65 -16.61
CA THR A 178 -10.99 32.51 -17.51
C THR A 178 -9.50 32.37 -17.28
N HIS A 179 -8.72 32.54 -18.33
CA HIS A 179 -7.26 32.54 -18.23
C HIS A 179 -6.74 33.69 -17.32
N GLU A 180 -7.49 34.79 -17.17
CA GLU A 180 -7.16 35.88 -16.23
C GLU A 180 -7.27 35.42 -14.78
N THR A 181 -8.35 34.70 -14.44
CA THR A 181 -8.54 34.10 -13.11
C THR A 181 -7.39 33.15 -12.78
N VAL A 182 -7.07 32.21 -13.70
CA VAL A 182 -5.96 31.26 -13.52
C VAL A 182 -4.61 31.98 -13.36
N ARG A 183 -4.37 33.02 -14.17
CA ARG A 183 -3.14 33.83 -14.09
C ARG A 183 -3.03 34.56 -12.76
N ASN A 184 -4.13 35.15 -12.29
CA ASN A 184 -4.18 35.88 -11.02
C ASN A 184 -3.92 34.94 -9.84
N PHE A 185 -4.51 33.74 -9.86
CA PHE A 185 -4.23 32.70 -8.87
C PHE A 185 -2.74 32.37 -8.83
N TYR A 186 -2.16 32.06 -9.99
CA TYR A 186 -0.74 31.75 -10.11
C TYR A 186 0.15 32.89 -9.59
N HIS A 187 -0.03 34.12 -10.08
CA HIS A 187 0.77 35.27 -9.65
C HIS A 187 0.61 35.62 -8.18
N LYS A 188 -0.57 35.39 -7.61
CA LYS A 188 -0.82 35.60 -6.18
C LYS A 188 -0.03 34.58 -5.37
N TRP A 189 -0.25 33.29 -5.62
CA TRP A 189 0.14 32.23 -4.70
C TRP A 189 1.50 31.59 -4.99
N TYR A 190 1.97 31.57 -6.25
CA TYR A 190 3.28 31.05 -6.62
C TYR A 190 4.37 32.07 -6.28
N ASN A 191 4.68 32.13 -4.99
CA ASN A 191 5.73 32.95 -4.41
C ASN A 191 6.90 32.07 -3.95
N LEU A 192 8.12 32.44 -4.29
CA LEU A 192 9.34 31.69 -3.98
C LEU A 192 9.54 31.51 -2.46
N SER A 193 9.05 32.44 -1.64
CA SER A 193 9.10 32.31 -0.18
C SER A 193 8.23 31.16 0.37
N ASN A 194 7.26 30.69 -0.41
CA ASN A 194 6.37 29.57 -0.08
C ASN A 194 6.80 28.26 -0.77
N MET A 195 8.01 28.23 -1.34
CA MET A 195 8.52 27.12 -2.13
C MET A 195 9.82 26.55 -1.60
N ALA A 196 10.03 25.26 -1.88
CA ALA A 196 11.31 24.61 -1.69
C ALA A 196 11.68 23.73 -2.89
N VAL A 197 12.96 23.72 -3.23
CA VAL A 197 13.53 22.81 -4.22
C VAL A 197 14.37 21.74 -3.51
N PHE A 198 14.20 20.49 -3.93
CA PHE A 198 14.88 19.33 -3.37
C PHE A 198 15.72 18.68 -4.46
N ALA A 199 16.96 18.32 -4.14
CA ALA A 199 17.83 17.54 -5.01
C ALA A 199 18.55 16.48 -4.18
N VAL A 200 18.15 15.22 -4.33
CA VAL A 200 18.78 14.08 -3.66
C VAL A 200 19.24 13.09 -4.72
N GLY A 201 20.51 12.70 -4.74
CA GLY A 201 20.99 11.81 -5.80
C GLY A 201 22.48 11.54 -5.76
N ASP A 202 22.95 10.77 -6.74
CA ASP A 202 24.34 10.30 -6.85
C ASP A 202 25.26 11.44 -7.32
N PHE A 203 25.41 12.45 -6.45
CA PHE A 203 26.19 13.65 -6.70
C PHE A 203 27.60 13.50 -6.10
N PRO A 204 28.67 13.72 -6.89
CA PRO A 204 30.03 13.75 -6.35
C PRO A 204 30.30 15.04 -5.55
N ASP A 205 29.60 16.14 -5.84
CA ASP A 205 29.73 17.43 -5.18
C ASP A 205 28.36 18.10 -5.02
N THR A 206 27.88 18.20 -3.78
CA THR A 206 26.61 18.86 -3.47
C THR A 206 26.68 20.38 -3.65
N GLN A 207 27.85 20.99 -3.51
CA GLN A 207 28.01 22.43 -3.68
C GLN A 207 27.80 22.84 -5.14
N ALA A 208 28.30 22.05 -6.10
CA ALA A 208 28.03 22.27 -7.52
C ALA A 208 26.53 22.27 -7.83
N VAL A 209 25.74 21.39 -7.20
CA VAL A 209 24.28 21.36 -7.36
C VAL A 209 23.62 22.58 -6.72
N VAL A 210 24.10 23.04 -5.56
CA VAL A 210 23.64 24.29 -4.94
C VAL A 210 23.91 25.49 -5.86
N GLU A 211 25.07 25.54 -6.54
CA GLU A 211 25.35 26.59 -7.52
C GLU A 211 24.44 26.51 -8.75
N LEU A 212 24.10 25.31 -9.25
CA LEU A 212 23.09 25.15 -10.31
C LEU A 212 21.70 25.66 -9.87
N ILE A 213 21.30 25.39 -8.62
CA ILE A 213 20.05 25.92 -8.07
C ILE A 213 20.11 27.45 -8.04
N LYS A 214 21.23 28.05 -7.58
CA LYS A 214 21.41 29.51 -7.59
C LYS A 214 21.40 30.10 -9.01
N GLU A 215 21.98 29.42 -9.98
CA GLU A 215 22.01 29.84 -11.38
C GLU A 215 20.59 29.96 -11.94
N HIS A 216 19.76 28.93 -11.76
CA HIS A 216 18.42 28.88 -12.37
C HIS A 216 17.34 29.58 -11.54
N PHE A 217 17.39 29.49 -10.21
CA PHE A 217 16.40 30.09 -9.33
C PHE A 217 16.81 31.48 -8.81
N GLY A 218 18.09 31.80 -8.72
CA GLY A 218 18.55 33.03 -8.03
C GLY A 218 18.11 34.33 -8.69
N GLN A 219 17.89 34.31 -10.01
CA GLN A 219 17.37 35.46 -10.78
C GLN A 219 15.83 35.46 -10.89
N LYS A 220 15.15 34.41 -10.42
CA LYS A 220 13.69 34.36 -10.43
C LYS A 220 13.14 35.33 -9.38
N ALA A 221 12.05 35.99 -9.74
CA ALA A 221 11.36 36.95 -8.89
C ALA A 221 9.88 36.57 -8.79
N SER A 222 9.32 36.70 -7.59
CA SER A 222 7.89 36.56 -7.38
C SER A 222 7.17 37.86 -7.73
N ILE A 223 6.03 37.75 -8.40
CA ILE A 223 5.20 38.90 -8.78
C ILE A 223 4.49 39.48 -7.54
N SER A 224 4.05 38.62 -6.63
CA SER A 224 3.48 39.04 -5.34
C SER A 224 4.56 39.54 -4.38
N CYS A 225 4.55 40.84 -4.06
CA CYS A 225 5.41 41.45 -3.06
C CYS A 225 4.63 42.49 -2.24
N PRO A 226 4.51 42.36 -0.90
CA PRO A 226 5.09 41.31 -0.05
C PRO A 226 4.50 39.91 -0.34
N PRO A 227 5.18 38.82 0.09
CA PRO A 227 4.67 37.47 -0.07
C PRO A 227 3.26 37.33 0.51
N PRO A 228 2.35 36.59 -0.16
CA PRO A 228 1.01 36.36 0.37
C PRO A 228 1.10 35.54 1.66
N VAL A 229 0.37 35.97 2.68
CA VAL A 229 0.15 35.14 3.86
C VAL A 229 -0.88 34.08 3.48
N ILE A 230 -0.51 32.81 3.58
CA ILE A 230 -1.44 31.69 3.42
C ILE A 230 -2.33 31.65 4.67
N PRO A 231 -3.65 31.84 4.55
CA PRO A 231 -4.54 31.80 5.70
C PRO A 231 -4.55 30.41 6.34
N GLU A 232 -4.79 30.36 7.64
CA GLU A 232 -5.15 29.11 8.31
C GLU A 232 -6.64 28.83 8.05
N PHE A 233 -6.93 27.61 7.60
CA PHE A 233 -8.30 27.15 7.36
C PHE A 233 -8.71 26.19 8.48
N PRO A 234 -9.54 26.62 9.45
CA PRO A 234 -9.94 25.75 10.55
C PRO A 234 -10.93 24.68 10.06
N VAL A 235 -10.84 23.50 10.68
CA VAL A 235 -11.87 22.46 10.56
C VAL A 235 -12.66 22.45 11.88
N PRO A 236 -13.96 22.76 11.86
CA PRO A 236 -14.72 22.85 13.09
C PRO A 236 -14.86 21.46 13.74
N SER A 237 -14.60 21.40 15.05
CA SER A 237 -14.93 20.23 15.86
C SER A 237 -16.45 20.14 16.07
N HIS A 238 -16.96 18.93 16.30
CA HIS A 238 -18.37 18.71 16.65
C HIS A 238 -18.48 17.69 17.78
N ILE A 239 -19.46 17.85 18.67
CA ILE A 239 -19.64 16.96 19.83
C ILE A 239 -20.43 15.72 19.43
N GLU A 240 -21.56 15.91 18.74
CA GLU A 240 -22.39 14.79 18.30
C GLU A 240 -21.73 14.06 17.12
N PRO A 241 -21.76 12.72 17.11
CA PRO A 241 -21.24 11.95 16.00
C PRO A 241 -22.09 12.20 14.74
N ARG A 242 -21.43 12.39 13.61
CA ARG A 242 -22.09 12.50 12.30
C ARG A 242 -22.22 11.11 11.71
N PHE A 243 -23.40 10.79 11.20
CA PHE A 243 -23.69 9.48 10.62
C PHE A 243 -24.02 9.60 9.13
N SER A 244 -23.62 8.61 8.34
CA SER A 244 -24.02 8.50 6.94
C SER A 244 -24.25 7.05 6.55
N CYS A 245 -25.41 6.78 5.96
CA CYS A 245 -25.69 5.54 5.24
C CYS A 245 -25.59 5.83 3.74
N PHE A 246 -24.44 5.55 3.14
CA PHE A 246 -24.20 5.81 1.73
C PHE A 246 -24.52 4.57 0.89
N VAL A 247 -25.45 4.71 -0.05
CA VAL A 247 -25.85 3.62 -0.93
C VAL A 247 -25.23 3.82 -2.30
N GLU A 248 -24.45 2.84 -2.75
CA GLU A 248 -23.74 2.87 -4.02
C GLU A 248 -23.87 1.52 -4.72
N SER A 249 -24.69 1.45 -5.76
CA SER A 249 -25.03 0.19 -6.44
C SER A 249 -23.83 -0.52 -7.06
N GLU A 250 -22.77 0.24 -7.40
CA GLU A 250 -21.52 -0.27 -7.96
C GLU A 250 -20.44 -0.55 -6.88
N ALA A 251 -20.78 -0.41 -5.60
CA ALA A 251 -19.82 -0.66 -4.52
C ALA A 251 -19.35 -2.11 -4.51
N ALA A 252 -18.05 -2.31 -4.30
CA ALA A 252 -17.45 -3.66 -4.25
C ALA A 252 -18.05 -4.50 -3.10
N GLY A 253 -18.46 -3.89 -2.00
CA GLY A 253 -19.06 -4.61 -0.88
C GLY A 253 -19.63 -3.65 0.17
N SER A 254 -20.14 -4.25 1.25
CA SER A 254 -20.53 -3.49 2.44
C SER A 254 -19.30 -3.14 3.28
N ALA A 255 -19.24 -1.90 3.76
CA ALA A 255 -18.12 -1.42 4.55
C ALA A 255 -18.56 -0.43 5.64
N VAL A 256 -17.75 -0.33 6.68
CA VAL A 256 -17.90 0.64 7.77
C VAL A 256 -16.61 1.44 7.89
N VAL A 257 -16.73 2.75 8.04
CA VAL A 257 -15.62 3.66 8.28
C VAL A 257 -15.96 4.53 9.49
N ILE A 258 -15.10 4.49 10.50
CA ILE A 258 -15.16 5.35 11.69
C ILE A 258 -13.95 6.29 11.62
N SER A 259 -14.20 7.60 11.67
CA SER A 259 -13.16 8.62 11.60
C SER A 259 -13.32 9.58 12.77
N CYS A 260 -12.38 9.57 13.71
CA CYS A 260 -12.33 10.52 14.82
C CYS A 260 -11.27 11.58 14.50
N LYS A 261 -11.71 12.82 14.27
CA LYS A 261 -10.80 13.93 13.93
C LYS A 261 -10.19 14.56 15.18
N MET A 262 -8.94 14.98 15.08
CA MET A 262 -8.24 15.72 16.12
C MET A 262 -7.21 16.68 15.49
N PRO A 263 -6.74 17.69 16.22
CA PRO A 263 -5.66 18.54 15.75
C PRO A 263 -4.45 17.70 15.35
N ALA A 264 -3.83 18.03 14.22
CA ALA A 264 -2.55 17.43 13.83
C ALA A 264 -1.50 17.73 14.92
N GLY A 265 -0.78 16.69 15.35
CA GLY A 265 0.30 16.83 16.32
C GLY A 265 1.61 17.22 15.65
N GLU A 266 2.53 17.78 16.42
CA GLU A 266 3.89 18.10 15.96
C GLU A 266 4.89 17.30 16.81
N ILE A 267 5.94 16.77 16.18
CA ILE A 267 7.01 16.06 16.88
C ILE A 267 8.19 17.01 17.03
N LYS A 268 8.37 17.60 18.23
CA LYS A 268 9.45 18.57 18.50
C LYS A 268 10.46 18.06 19.52
N THR A 269 10.07 17.12 20.36
CA THR A 269 10.86 16.60 21.46
C THR A 269 10.94 15.08 21.44
N VAL A 270 11.92 14.53 22.17
CA VAL A 270 12.02 13.08 22.39
C VAL A 270 10.77 12.51 23.07
N LYS A 271 10.09 13.32 23.90
CA LYS A 271 8.82 12.93 24.51
C LYS A 271 7.73 12.79 23.45
N ASP A 272 7.62 13.74 22.53
CA ASP A 272 6.61 13.67 21.45
C ASP A 272 6.87 12.45 20.55
N TYR A 273 8.14 12.14 20.27
CA TYR A 273 8.52 10.93 19.54
C TYR A 273 8.14 9.66 20.30
N ARG A 274 8.34 9.63 21.63
CA ARG A 274 7.90 8.52 22.48
C ARG A 274 6.38 8.35 22.45
N ASP A 275 5.63 9.45 22.51
CA ASP A 275 4.17 9.44 22.44
C ASP A 275 3.72 8.93 21.05
N SER A 276 4.40 9.31 19.97
CA SER A 276 4.17 8.77 18.62
C SER A 276 4.44 7.26 18.53
N LEU A 277 5.52 6.75 19.14
CA LEU A 277 5.76 5.30 19.20
C LEU A 277 4.67 4.57 19.99
N ALA A 278 4.17 5.16 21.08
CA ALA A 278 3.08 4.59 21.86
C ALA A 278 1.74 4.59 21.08
N GLU A 279 1.50 5.62 20.25
CA GLU A 279 0.39 5.67 19.28
C GLU A 279 0.51 4.56 18.22
N SER A 280 1.70 4.34 17.65
CA SER A 280 1.95 3.23 16.72
C SER A 280 1.72 1.86 17.38
N ILE A 281 2.19 1.67 18.62
CA ILE A 281 1.95 0.44 19.38
C ILE A 281 0.44 0.21 19.57
N PHE A 282 -0.33 1.27 19.88
CA PHE A 282 -1.78 1.19 20.04
C PHE A 282 -2.46 0.67 18.77
N HIS A 283 -2.17 1.28 17.61
CA HIS A 283 -2.76 0.85 16.34
C HIS A 283 -2.35 -0.57 15.95
N CYS A 284 -1.08 -0.94 16.14
CA CYS A 284 -0.60 -2.30 15.85
C CYS A 284 -1.29 -3.35 16.75
N ALA A 285 -1.37 -3.10 18.05
CA ALA A 285 -2.05 -4.00 18.99
C ALA A 285 -3.54 -4.12 18.70
N LEU A 286 -4.21 -3.01 18.39
CA LEU A 286 -5.62 -3.01 17.98
C LEU A 286 -5.82 -3.80 16.68
N ASN A 287 -4.95 -3.61 15.68
CA ASN A 287 -5.01 -4.34 14.41
C ASN A 287 -4.83 -5.84 14.58
N GLN A 288 -3.97 -6.29 15.50
CA GLN A 288 -3.86 -7.72 15.83
C GLN A 288 -5.16 -8.29 16.40
N ARG A 289 -5.84 -7.55 17.28
CA ARG A 289 -7.16 -7.98 17.81
C ARG A 289 -8.23 -8.00 16.73
N LEU A 290 -8.29 -6.96 15.89
CA LEU A 290 -9.23 -6.87 14.77
C LEU A 290 -9.00 -8.01 13.77
N PHE A 291 -7.75 -8.34 13.45
CA PHE A 291 -7.41 -9.48 12.62
C PHE A 291 -7.87 -10.80 13.25
N LYS A 292 -7.64 -11.01 14.54
CA LYS A 292 -8.11 -12.21 15.26
C LYS A 292 -9.65 -12.32 15.23
N LEU A 293 -10.36 -11.20 15.37
CA LEU A 293 -11.82 -11.15 15.26
C LEU A 293 -12.32 -11.54 13.86
N SER A 294 -11.62 -11.14 12.79
CA SER A 294 -12.00 -11.53 11.42
C SER A 294 -11.76 -13.01 11.10
N ARG A 295 -10.99 -13.72 11.94
CA ARG A 295 -10.70 -15.16 11.83
C ARG A 295 -11.50 -16.03 12.82
N ARG A 296 -12.46 -15.46 13.54
CA ARG A 296 -13.38 -16.22 14.40
C ARG A 296 -14.38 -17.02 13.56
N ARG A 297 -15.03 -18.00 14.21
CA ARG A 297 -16.04 -18.90 13.61
C ARG A 297 -17.20 -18.16 12.93
N ASP A 298 -17.63 -17.05 13.53
CA ASP A 298 -18.64 -16.15 12.98
C ASP A 298 -18.09 -14.73 13.02
N PRO A 299 -17.34 -14.33 11.96
CA PRO A 299 -16.66 -13.06 11.99
C PRO A 299 -17.66 -11.93 11.66
N PRO A 300 -17.63 -10.81 12.41
CA PRO A 300 -18.50 -9.66 12.18
C PRO A 300 -18.13 -8.91 10.88
N TYR A 301 -16.89 -9.10 10.41
CA TYR A 301 -16.33 -8.51 9.18
C TYR A 301 -15.25 -9.44 8.60
N PHE A 302 -14.97 -9.32 7.31
CA PHE A 302 -13.92 -10.08 6.63
C PHE A 302 -12.52 -9.47 6.84
N SER A 303 -12.46 -8.16 6.94
CA SER A 303 -11.24 -7.43 7.31
C SER A 303 -11.60 -6.19 8.11
N CYS A 304 -10.73 -5.81 9.05
CA CYS A 304 -10.80 -4.54 9.73
C CYS A 304 -9.40 -4.06 10.12
N SER A 305 -9.15 -2.76 9.96
CA SER A 305 -7.88 -2.14 10.30
C SER A 305 -8.11 -0.74 10.88
N SER A 306 -7.15 -0.29 11.66
CA SER A 306 -7.08 1.02 12.30
C SER A 306 -5.72 1.67 12.00
N ALA A 307 -5.75 2.95 11.67
CA ALA A 307 -4.58 3.79 11.45
C ALA A 307 -4.83 5.22 11.94
N ALA A 308 -3.75 6.00 12.02
CA ALA A 308 -3.79 7.44 12.21
C ALA A 308 -3.22 8.12 10.96
N ASP A 309 -3.99 9.03 10.36
CA ASP A 309 -3.62 9.71 9.12
C ASP A 309 -3.71 11.23 9.27
N ALA A 310 -2.70 11.94 8.80
CA ALA A 310 -2.78 13.39 8.59
C ALA A 310 -3.62 13.65 7.34
N LEU A 311 -4.82 14.20 7.51
CA LEU A 311 -5.77 14.36 6.41
C LEU A 311 -5.53 15.66 5.64
N VAL A 312 -5.38 16.74 6.39
CA VAL A 312 -5.12 18.10 5.92
C VAL A 312 -4.21 18.74 6.96
N ARG A 313 -3.51 19.81 6.62
CA ARG A 313 -2.49 20.42 7.48
C ARG A 313 -2.90 20.61 8.95
N PRO A 314 -4.10 21.12 9.31
CA PRO A 314 -4.49 21.31 10.71
C PRO A 314 -5.06 20.06 11.40
N VAL A 315 -5.38 18.98 10.68
CA VAL A 315 -6.18 17.86 11.20
C VAL A 315 -5.59 16.50 10.84
N LYS A 316 -5.42 15.67 11.88
CA LYS A 316 -5.26 14.22 11.73
C LYS A 316 -6.54 13.50 12.14
N ALA A 317 -6.71 12.25 11.72
CA ALA A 317 -7.82 11.43 12.16
C ALA A 317 -7.37 10.01 12.47
N TYR A 318 -8.02 9.42 13.47
CA TYR A 318 -7.97 7.98 13.67
C TYR A 318 -9.06 7.37 12.84
N ILE A 319 -8.67 6.49 11.92
CA ILE A 319 -9.58 5.87 10.96
C ILE A 319 -9.60 4.38 11.25
N MET A 320 -10.79 3.82 11.39
CA MET A 320 -11.01 2.39 11.43
C MET A 320 -11.97 2.00 10.30
N THR A 321 -11.53 1.07 9.46
CA THR A 321 -12.27 0.66 8.27
C THR A 321 -12.47 -0.84 8.29
N SER A 322 -13.67 -1.31 7.92
CA SER A 322 -13.96 -2.74 7.78
C SER A 322 -14.62 -3.07 6.44
N SER A 323 -14.36 -4.26 5.93
CA SER A 323 -15.17 -4.90 4.88
C SER A 323 -16.00 -6.03 5.48
N CYS A 324 -17.28 -6.12 5.14
CA CYS A 324 -18.17 -7.11 5.73
C CYS A 324 -19.14 -7.70 4.70
N ARG A 325 -19.80 -8.78 5.10
CA ARG A 325 -20.90 -9.40 4.34
C ARG A 325 -22.01 -8.38 4.08
N GLU A 326 -22.77 -8.58 3.00
CA GLU A 326 -24.01 -7.83 2.78
C GLU A 326 -24.93 -7.90 4.03
N LYS A 327 -25.51 -6.76 4.43
CA LYS A 327 -26.31 -6.58 5.67
C LYS A 327 -25.53 -6.70 6.99
N GLY A 328 -24.22 -6.88 6.95
CA GLY A 328 -23.35 -7.00 8.13
C GLY A 328 -22.85 -5.69 8.71
N THR A 329 -23.21 -4.53 8.15
CA THR A 329 -22.64 -3.21 8.53
C THR A 329 -22.90 -2.85 9.99
N VAL A 330 -24.09 -3.13 10.51
CA VAL A 330 -24.47 -2.86 11.91
C VAL A 330 -23.67 -3.73 12.89
N GLU A 331 -23.51 -5.01 12.55
CA GLU A 331 -22.73 -5.98 13.35
C GLU A 331 -21.23 -5.62 13.32
N ALA A 332 -20.70 -5.27 12.15
CA ALA A 332 -19.32 -4.81 12.01
C ALA A 332 -19.05 -3.56 12.84
N LEU A 333 -19.93 -2.54 12.75
CA LEU A 333 -19.83 -1.32 13.55
C LEU A 333 -19.85 -1.63 15.06
N GLU A 334 -20.76 -2.50 15.50
CA GLU A 334 -20.82 -2.89 16.91
C GLU A 334 -19.51 -3.54 17.35
N SER A 335 -19.00 -4.51 16.60
CA SER A 335 -17.75 -5.20 16.96
C SER A 335 -16.54 -4.25 16.97
N MET A 336 -16.47 -3.31 16.03
CA MET A 336 -15.42 -2.29 15.94
C MET A 336 -15.41 -1.41 17.20
N LEU A 337 -16.58 -0.87 17.58
CA LEU A 337 -16.72 -0.02 18.75
C LEU A 337 -16.50 -0.78 20.06
N VAL A 338 -16.99 -2.04 20.15
CA VAL A 338 -16.77 -2.91 21.31
C VAL A 338 -15.29 -3.18 21.53
N GLU A 339 -14.50 -3.39 20.48
CA GLU A 339 -13.07 -3.66 20.64
C GLU A 339 -12.30 -2.44 21.15
N VAL A 340 -12.63 -1.26 20.61
CA VAL A 340 -12.07 0.01 21.12
C VAL A 340 -12.47 0.23 22.59
N ALA A 341 -13.74 0.01 22.95
CA ALA A 341 -14.21 0.11 24.33
C ALA A 341 -13.53 -0.93 25.25
N ARG A 342 -13.29 -2.16 24.75
CA ARG A 342 -12.53 -3.18 25.47
C ARG A 342 -11.10 -2.72 25.75
N ALA A 343 -10.45 -2.09 24.77
CA ALA A 343 -9.12 -1.51 24.94
C ALA A 343 -9.12 -0.39 26.00
N ARG A 344 -10.14 0.48 26.07
CA ARG A 344 -10.27 1.47 27.15
C ARG A 344 -10.48 0.85 28.53
N LEU A 345 -11.32 -0.18 28.63
CA LEU A 345 -11.67 -0.81 29.90
C LEU A 345 -10.55 -1.66 30.51
N TYR A 346 -9.85 -2.43 29.67
CA TYR A 346 -8.93 -3.47 30.13
C TYR A 346 -7.51 -3.31 29.60
N GLY A 347 -7.31 -2.44 28.61
CA GLY A 347 -6.04 -2.26 27.95
C GLY A 347 -5.59 -3.46 27.12
N PHE A 348 -4.28 -3.51 26.90
CA PHE A 348 -3.58 -4.62 26.25
C PHE A 348 -2.72 -5.35 27.28
N SER A 349 -2.61 -6.67 27.15
CA SER A 349 -1.74 -7.43 28.02
C SER A 349 -0.27 -7.15 27.70
N GLU A 350 0.63 -7.36 28.66
CA GLU A 350 2.08 -7.20 28.44
C GLU A 350 2.60 -8.11 27.31
N ARG A 351 1.93 -9.25 27.09
CA ARG A 351 2.24 -10.15 25.97
C ARG A 351 1.92 -9.51 24.62
N GLU A 352 0.72 -8.95 24.46
CA GLU A 352 0.33 -8.21 23.24
C GLU A 352 1.31 -7.06 22.96
N ILE A 353 1.66 -6.29 24.00
CA ILE A 353 2.63 -5.19 23.87
C ILE A 353 4.05 -5.70 23.58
N SER A 354 4.46 -6.86 24.11
CA SER A 354 5.78 -7.45 23.81
C SER A 354 5.90 -7.90 22.35
N ILE A 355 4.84 -8.48 21.79
CA ILE A 355 4.74 -8.89 20.39
C ILE A 355 4.91 -7.66 19.48
N VAL A 356 4.17 -6.59 19.76
CA VAL A 356 4.24 -5.35 18.98
C VAL A 356 5.60 -4.67 19.09
N ARG A 357 6.19 -4.64 20.29
CA ARG A 357 7.57 -4.12 20.47
C ARG A 357 8.58 -4.92 19.67
N ALA A 358 8.45 -6.25 19.59
CA ALA A 358 9.33 -7.08 18.80
C ALA A 358 9.19 -6.79 17.30
N LEU A 359 7.96 -6.61 16.79
CA LEU A 359 7.70 -6.20 15.41
C LEU A 359 8.37 -4.87 15.08
N MET A 360 8.09 -3.82 15.87
CA MET A 360 8.68 -2.50 15.63
C MET A 360 10.21 -2.47 15.79
N MET A 361 10.76 -3.30 16.70
CA MET A 361 12.21 -3.45 16.84
C MET A 361 12.84 -4.07 15.59
N SER A 362 12.21 -5.12 15.03
CA SER A 362 12.67 -5.77 13.80
C SER A 362 12.62 -4.79 12.62
N GLU A 363 11.54 -4.01 12.48
CA GLU A 363 11.41 -2.99 11.44
C GLU A 363 12.53 -1.95 11.48
N ILE A 364 12.84 -1.39 12.67
CA ILE A 364 13.88 -0.38 12.80
C ILE A 364 15.30 -0.93 12.68
N GLU A 365 15.53 -2.18 13.12
CA GLU A 365 16.80 -2.86 12.91
C GLU A 365 17.03 -3.13 11.42
N SER A 366 16.00 -3.56 10.68
CA SER A 366 16.05 -3.72 9.22
C SER A 366 16.34 -2.39 8.51
N ALA A 367 15.58 -1.33 8.84
CA ALA A 367 15.79 0.00 8.27
C ALA A 367 17.19 0.55 8.57
N TYR A 368 17.72 0.27 9.77
CA TYR A 368 19.08 0.65 10.12
C TYR A 368 20.12 -0.12 9.31
N LEU A 369 19.96 -1.43 9.12
CA LEU A 369 20.87 -2.24 8.31
C LEU A 369 20.88 -1.78 6.85
N GLU A 370 19.70 -1.44 6.30
CA GLU A 370 19.51 -1.01 4.92
C GLU A 370 19.78 0.49 4.66
N ARG A 371 20.24 1.25 5.67
CA ARG A 371 20.41 2.72 5.58
C ARG A 371 21.23 3.21 4.38
N ASP A 372 22.25 2.44 3.99
CA ASP A 372 23.14 2.76 2.86
C ASP A 372 22.54 2.35 1.50
N GLN A 373 21.39 1.65 1.51
CA GLN A 373 20.62 1.22 0.34
C GLN A 373 19.37 2.10 0.09
N MET A 374 19.10 3.06 0.98
CA MET A 374 17.92 3.91 0.92
C MET A 374 17.83 4.69 -0.39
N GLN A 375 16.67 4.67 -1.03
CA GLN A 375 16.46 5.35 -2.31
C GLN A 375 16.44 6.87 -2.13
N SER A 376 16.97 7.57 -3.13
CA SER A 376 16.98 9.04 -3.16
C SER A 376 15.57 9.65 -3.10
N THR A 377 14.56 8.94 -3.61
CA THR A 377 13.15 9.35 -3.50
C THR A 377 12.68 9.37 -2.06
N SER A 378 12.93 8.31 -1.28
CA SER A 378 12.56 8.24 0.14
C SER A 378 13.21 9.36 0.97
N LEU A 379 14.48 9.65 0.72
CA LEU A 379 15.20 10.74 1.38
C LEU A 379 14.67 12.12 1.01
N ARG A 380 14.34 12.32 -0.27
CA ARG A 380 13.71 13.55 -0.76
C ARG A 380 12.35 13.76 -0.09
N ASP A 381 11.56 12.69 0.07
CA ASP A 381 10.23 12.76 0.66
C ASP A 381 10.28 13.13 2.14
N GLU A 382 11.30 12.67 2.87
CA GLU A 382 11.57 13.10 4.25
C GLU A 382 11.82 14.62 4.33
N TYR A 383 12.64 15.18 3.43
CA TYR A 383 12.87 16.63 3.36
C TYR A 383 11.63 17.41 2.94
N LEU A 384 10.82 16.82 2.06
CA LEU A 384 9.54 17.38 1.62
C LEU A 384 8.58 17.51 2.80
N GLN A 385 8.45 16.48 3.64
CA GLN A 385 7.64 16.55 4.87
C GLN A 385 8.21 17.54 5.88
N HIS A 386 9.53 17.62 6.04
CA HIS A 386 10.15 18.67 6.86
C HIS A 386 9.77 20.08 6.39
N PHE A 387 9.78 20.34 5.07
CA PHE A 387 9.38 21.65 4.57
C PHE A 387 7.88 21.90 4.75
N LEU A 388 7.03 20.92 4.46
CA LEU A 388 5.57 21.08 4.38
C LEU A 388 4.86 20.99 5.73
N ARG A 389 5.39 20.18 6.65
CA ARG A 389 4.79 19.80 7.93
C ARG A 389 5.71 20.02 9.14
N GLU A 390 6.94 20.48 8.93
CA GLU A 390 7.94 20.69 10.00
C GLU A 390 8.31 19.39 10.75
N GLU A 391 8.17 18.24 10.08
CA GLU A 391 8.60 16.95 10.62
C GLU A 391 10.13 16.92 10.81
N PRO A 392 10.62 16.42 11.96
CA PRO A 392 12.04 16.46 12.28
C PRO A 392 12.85 15.44 11.46
N VAL A 393 13.90 15.91 10.76
CA VAL A 393 14.85 15.05 10.03
C VAL A 393 16.10 14.84 10.85
N VAL A 394 16.11 13.77 11.66
CA VAL A 394 17.20 13.47 12.61
C VAL A 394 18.14 12.36 12.13
N GLY A 395 17.74 11.63 11.08
CA GLY A 395 18.51 10.56 10.45
C GLY A 395 18.40 9.22 11.17
N ILE A 396 18.39 8.15 10.37
CA ILE A 396 18.16 6.77 10.81
C ILE A 396 19.08 6.29 11.94
N ASP A 397 20.34 6.73 12.00
CA ASP A 397 21.24 6.40 13.12
C ASP A 397 20.74 6.91 14.47
N TYR A 398 20.13 8.10 14.50
CA TYR A 398 19.57 8.65 15.73
C TYR A 398 18.21 8.03 16.03
N GLU A 399 17.36 7.85 15.01
CA GLU A 399 16.04 7.22 15.15
C GLU A 399 16.15 5.79 15.67
N ALA A 400 17.03 4.97 15.09
CA ALA A 400 17.23 3.59 15.52
C ALA A 400 17.72 3.51 16.97
N ARG A 401 18.67 4.37 17.37
CA ARG A 401 19.11 4.47 18.77
C ARG A 401 17.97 4.89 19.69
N LEU A 402 17.15 5.84 19.25
CA LEU A 402 16.04 6.38 20.02
C LEU A 402 14.96 5.31 20.23
N GLN A 403 14.50 4.67 19.16
CA GLN A 403 13.53 3.57 19.23
C GLN A 403 14.05 2.41 20.07
N LYS A 404 15.30 1.96 19.85
CA LYS A 404 15.92 0.89 20.64
C LYS A 404 15.99 1.21 22.13
N THR A 405 16.18 2.49 22.46
CA THR A 405 16.22 2.96 23.86
C THR A 405 14.82 3.12 24.45
N LEU A 406 13.83 3.57 23.68
CA LEU A 406 12.51 3.94 24.19
C LEU A 406 11.50 2.78 24.18
N LEU A 407 11.44 1.99 23.10
CA LEU A 407 10.46 0.93 22.89
C LEU A 407 10.36 -0.05 24.07
N PRO A 408 11.47 -0.55 24.67
CA PRO A 408 11.38 -1.51 25.76
C PRO A 408 10.63 -0.98 26.99
N TYR A 409 10.61 0.35 27.18
CA TYR A 409 10.03 0.99 28.37
C TYR A 409 8.65 1.59 28.12
N ILE A 410 8.08 1.50 26.92
CA ILE A 410 6.70 1.94 26.68
C ILE A 410 5.74 0.94 27.33
N SER A 411 4.99 1.42 28.32
CA SER A 411 4.07 0.60 29.11
C SER A 411 2.69 0.49 28.47
N SER A 412 1.95 -0.59 28.77
CA SER A 412 0.55 -0.72 28.36
C SER A 412 -0.30 0.49 28.81
N ALA A 413 -0.02 1.06 29.99
CA ALA A 413 -0.72 2.24 30.50
C ALA A 413 -0.49 3.51 29.67
N GLU A 414 0.62 3.64 28.96
CA GLU A 414 0.86 4.73 28.01
C GLU A 414 0.08 4.49 26.70
N VAL A 415 0.11 3.26 26.20
CA VAL A 415 -0.54 2.84 24.95
C VAL A 415 -2.07 3.00 25.02
N VAL A 416 -2.68 2.63 26.14
CA VAL A 416 -4.15 2.66 26.30
C VAL A 416 -4.73 4.07 26.22
N LYS A 417 -3.95 5.12 26.52
CA LYS A 417 -4.41 6.51 26.43
C LYS A 417 -4.87 6.88 25.02
N PHE A 418 -4.30 6.27 24.00
CA PHE A 418 -4.68 6.53 22.60
C PHE A 418 -6.04 5.94 22.23
N ALA A 419 -6.58 5.00 23.02
CA ALA A 419 -7.94 4.50 22.85
C ALA A 419 -9.01 5.58 23.11
N GLU A 420 -8.67 6.63 23.87
CA GLU A 420 -9.54 7.79 24.13
C GLU A 420 -9.74 8.65 22.87
N ASN A 421 -8.81 8.60 21.91
CA ASN A 421 -8.93 9.33 20.66
C ASN A 421 -9.99 8.72 19.73
N PHE A 422 -10.37 7.46 19.92
CA PHE A 422 -11.57 6.86 19.32
C PHE A 422 -12.83 7.15 20.16
N SER A 423 -13.14 8.43 20.33
CA SER A 423 -14.33 8.86 21.06
C SER A 423 -15.48 9.18 20.11
N THR A 424 -16.66 8.60 20.35
CA THR A 424 -17.88 8.95 19.61
C THR A 424 -18.47 10.31 19.99
N THR A 425 -17.94 10.96 21.03
CA THR A 425 -18.43 12.25 21.56
C THR A 425 -17.50 13.43 21.22
N SER A 426 -16.46 13.20 20.41
CA SER A 426 -15.54 14.24 19.95
C SER A 426 -15.16 14.03 18.49
N SER A 427 -15.74 14.86 17.62
CA SER A 427 -15.45 14.97 16.18
C SER A 427 -15.44 13.64 15.42
N CYS A 428 -16.37 12.76 15.77
CA CYS A 428 -16.50 11.40 15.22
C CYS A 428 -17.47 11.35 14.04
N VAL A 429 -17.05 10.72 12.95
CA VAL A 429 -17.84 10.48 11.75
C VAL A 429 -17.94 8.97 11.53
N ILE A 430 -19.16 8.46 11.45
CA ILE A 430 -19.43 7.05 11.18
C ILE A 430 -20.17 6.98 9.84
N LYS A 431 -19.51 6.37 8.85
CA LYS A 431 -20.07 6.14 7.53
C LYS A 431 -20.18 4.64 7.30
N ILE A 432 -21.34 4.20 6.83
CA ILE A 432 -21.48 2.89 6.21
C ILE A 432 -21.65 3.07 4.70
N VAL A 433 -21.16 2.08 3.96
CA VAL A 433 -21.38 1.94 2.53
C VAL A 433 -22.10 0.62 2.31
N GLU A 434 -23.20 0.66 1.58
CA GLU A 434 -23.93 -0.54 1.18
C GLU A 434 -24.32 -0.49 -0.30
N PRO A 435 -24.23 -1.62 -1.03
CA PRO A 435 -24.74 -1.73 -2.39
C PRO A 435 -26.25 -1.46 -2.50
N ARG A 436 -26.98 -1.76 -1.44
CA ARG A 436 -28.42 -1.54 -1.28
C ARG A 436 -28.70 -1.12 0.14
N ALA A 437 -29.67 -0.23 0.33
CA ALA A 437 -30.06 0.23 1.66
C ALA A 437 -30.58 -0.93 2.52
N HIS A 438 -29.88 -1.23 3.61
CA HIS A 438 -30.33 -2.19 4.62
C HIS A 438 -30.30 -1.58 6.02
N ALA A 439 -29.23 -0.87 6.36
CA ALA A 439 -29.08 -0.20 7.64
C ALA A 439 -29.53 1.26 7.58
N SER A 440 -30.18 1.73 8.64
CA SER A 440 -30.64 3.10 8.80
C SER A 440 -29.74 3.90 9.75
N LEU A 441 -29.86 5.23 9.71
CA LEU A 441 -29.16 6.11 10.66
C LEU A 441 -29.54 5.80 12.12
N GLU A 442 -30.78 5.37 12.38
CA GLU A 442 -31.23 5.00 13.72
C GLU A 442 -30.59 3.71 14.21
N ASP A 443 -30.30 2.75 13.32
CA ASP A 443 -29.56 1.54 13.68
C ASP A 443 -28.14 1.88 14.12
N LEU A 444 -27.44 2.77 13.41
CA LEU A 444 -26.07 3.19 13.77
C LEU A 444 -26.05 3.92 15.12
N LYS A 445 -27.00 4.84 15.35
CA LYS A 445 -27.15 5.53 16.64
C LYS A 445 -27.45 4.55 17.77
N ALA A 446 -28.32 3.56 17.53
CA ALA A 446 -28.66 2.54 18.51
C ALA A 446 -27.45 1.69 18.89
N VAL A 447 -26.59 1.33 17.91
CA VAL A 447 -25.32 0.64 18.17
C VAL A 447 -24.38 1.47 19.03
N VAL A 448 -24.15 2.74 18.68
CA VAL A 448 -23.29 3.64 19.47
C VAL A 448 -23.81 3.75 20.91
N LEU A 449 -25.10 3.96 21.10
CA LEU A 449 -25.72 4.04 22.43
C LEU A 449 -25.59 2.72 23.20
N LYS A 450 -25.79 1.58 22.54
CA LYS A 450 -25.66 0.24 23.11
C LYS A 450 -24.23 0.02 23.61
N VAL A 451 -23.22 0.28 22.78
CA VAL A 451 -21.81 0.07 23.14
C VAL A 451 -21.39 1.00 24.27
N ASN A 452 -21.75 2.28 24.21
CA ASN A 452 -21.48 3.24 25.29
C ASN A 452 -22.11 2.77 26.62
N THR A 453 -23.34 2.27 26.59
CA THR A 453 -24.01 1.71 27.78
C THR A 453 -23.29 0.46 28.32
N LEU A 454 -22.81 -0.42 27.44
CA LEU A 454 -22.05 -1.62 27.84
C LEU A 454 -20.71 -1.24 28.46
N GLU A 455 -20.05 -0.22 27.92
CA GLU A 455 -18.79 0.31 28.42
C GLU A 455 -18.97 0.93 29.82
N GLU A 456 -19.96 1.82 29.98
CA GLU A 456 -20.30 2.46 31.26
C GLU A 456 -20.64 1.43 32.35
N LYS A 457 -21.39 0.38 31.99
CA LYS A 457 -21.75 -0.71 32.90
C LYS A 457 -20.65 -1.75 33.08
N ARG A 458 -19.48 -1.58 32.42
CA ARG A 458 -18.37 -2.55 32.39
C ARG A 458 -18.83 -3.98 32.09
N SER A 459 -19.79 -4.12 31.19
CA SER A 459 -20.40 -5.40 30.80
C SER A 459 -19.74 -6.05 29.59
N ILE A 460 -18.70 -5.41 29.04
CA ILE A 460 -17.85 -5.99 27.98
C ILE A 460 -16.85 -6.94 28.65
N PRO A 461 -16.72 -8.21 28.21
CA PRO A 461 -15.74 -9.12 28.78
C PRO A 461 -14.30 -8.73 28.42
N PRO A 462 -13.31 -9.11 29.24
CA PRO A 462 -11.90 -8.91 28.92
C PRO A 462 -11.49 -9.71 27.67
N TRP A 463 -10.34 -9.34 27.10
CA TRP A 463 -9.77 -10.07 25.96
C TRP A 463 -9.29 -11.46 26.40
N GLU A 464 -9.64 -12.48 25.61
CA GLU A 464 -9.18 -13.86 25.83
C GLU A 464 -7.88 -14.09 25.06
N GLU A 465 -6.82 -14.49 25.76
CA GLU A 465 -5.54 -14.81 25.12
C GLU A 465 -5.54 -16.22 24.52
N GLU A 466 -5.06 -16.32 23.28
CA GLU A 466 -4.76 -17.61 22.65
C GLU A 466 -3.38 -18.13 23.10
N GLN A 467 -3.25 -19.44 23.21
CA GLN A 467 -1.95 -20.09 23.42
C GLN A 467 -1.18 -20.11 22.09
N ILE A 468 0.04 -19.58 22.09
CA ILE A 468 0.89 -19.52 20.90
C ILE A 468 2.02 -20.54 21.11
N PRO A 469 2.23 -21.49 20.19
CA PRO A 469 3.36 -22.40 20.23
C PRO A 469 4.69 -21.65 20.10
N GLU A 470 5.74 -22.14 20.78
CA GLU A 470 7.07 -21.50 20.76
C GLU A 470 7.84 -21.80 19.46
N GLU A 471 7.59 -22.95 18.84
CA GLU A 471 8.31 -23.43 17.66
C GLU A 471 7.37 -23.69 16.47
N ILE A 472 7.80 -23.32 15.26
CA ILE A 472 7.09 -23.60 13.99
C ILE A 472 7.25 -25.07 13.59
N VAL A 473 8.41 -25.66 13.89
CA VAL A 473 8.70 -27.08 13.62
C VAL A 473 9.15 -27.70 14.93
N SER A 474 8.29 -28.53 15.53
CA SER A 474 8.54 -29.13 16.85
C SER A 474 9.57 -30.27 16.86
N GLN A 475 9.90 -30.81 15.69
CA GLN A 475 10.93 -31.83 15.52
C GLN A 475 11.78 -31.50 14.30
N SER A 476 13.05 -31.15 14.52
CA SER A 476 13.99 -30.88 13.44
C SER A 476 14.03 -32.05 12.44
N PRO A 477 13.92 -31.76 11.14
CA PRO A 477 14.02 -32.78 10.11
C PRO A 477 15.44 -33.37 10.06
N VAL A 478 15.55 -34.60 9.55
CA VAL A 478 16.86 -35.19 9.28
C VAL A 478 17.45 -34.48 8.06
N PRO A 479 18.65 -33.86 8.15
CA PRO A 479 19.22 -33.15 7.02
C PRO A 479 19.47 -34.05 5.82
N GLY A 480 19.16 -33.53 4.63
CA GLY A 480 19.54 -34.14 3.36
C GLY A 480 21.04 -33.98 3.06
N ILE A 481 21.47 -34.55 1.94
CA ILE A 481 22.84 -34.39 1.42
C ILE A 481 22.83 -33.81 0.02
N ILE A 482 23.94 -33.16 -0.35
CA ILE A 482 24.19 -32.70 -1.73
C ILE A 482 24.61 -33.91 -2.56
N VAL A 483 23.83 -34.24 -3.58
CA VAL A 483 24.10 -35.34 -4.52
C VAL A 483 24.93 -34.85 -5.70
N ASP A 484 24.66 -33.64 -6.18
CA ASP A 484 25.39 -33.02 -7.27
C ASP A 484 25.52 -31.51 -7.04
N LYS A 485 26.58 -30.89 -7.54
CA LYS A 485 26.87 -29.47 -7.40
C LYS A 485 27.53 -28.92 -8.66
N VAL A 486 26.96 -27.86 -9.21
CA VAL A 486 27.43 -27.18 -10.43
C VAL A 486 27.57 -25.69 -10.17
N GLU A 487 28.70 -25.10 -10.54
CA GLU A 487 28.94 -23.65 -10.44
C GLU A 487 28.68 -22.99 -11.80
N HIS A 488 27.95 -21.87 -11.77
CA HIS A 488 27.59 -21.05 -12.93
C HIS A 488 28.29 -19.69 -12.84
N PRO A 489 29.60 -19.60 -13.16
CA PRO A 489 30.41 -18.40 -12.92
C PRO A 489 29.93 -17.18 -13.73
N GLY A 490 29.33 -17.39 -14.90
CA GLY A 490 28.83 -16.29 -15.75
C GLY A 490 27.71 -15.45 -15.11
N ILE A 491 27.01 -16.00 -14.12
CA ILE A 491 25.95 -15.28 -13.37
C ILE A 491 26.22 -15.22 -11.86
N GLY A 492 27.34 -15.79 -11.41
CA GLY A 492 27.74 -15.86 -10.00
C GLY A 492 26.79 -16.72 -9.15
N ALA A 493 26.27 -17.81 -9.71
CA ALA A 493 25.32 -18.69 -9.03
C ALA A 493 25.87 -20.10 -8.85
N THR A 494 25.38 -20.82 -7.84
CA THR A 494 25.72 -22.22 -7.59
C THR A 494 24.45 -23.05 -7.52
N GLU A 495 24.41 -24.14 -8.27
CA GLU A 495 23.32 -25.10 -8.32
C GLU A 495 23.70 -26.37 -7.54
N MET A 496 22.74 -26.90 -6.79
CA MET A 496 22.88 -28.11 -5.99
C MET A 496 21.64 -28.99 -6.19
N ILE A 497 21.86 -30.30 -6.34
CA ILE A 497 20.79 -31.31 -6.31
C ILE A 497 20.82 -32.00 -4.95
N LEU A 498 19.71 -31.97 -4.23
CA LEU A 498 19.60 -32.56 -2.90
C LEU A 498 19.20 -34.05 -2.98
N SER A 499 19.39 -34.80 -1.89
CA SER A 499 19.06 -36.24 -1.81
C SER A 499 17.59 -36.59 -2.03
N ASN A 500 16.68 -35.65 -1.77
CA ASN A 500 15.26 -35.78 -2.07
C ASN A 500 14.90 -35.41 -3.53
N GLY A 501 15.88 -35.01 -4.34
CA GLY A 501 15.75 -34.65 -5.74
C GLY A 501 15.47 -33.16 -6.01
N MET A 502 15.27 -32.35 -4.97
CA MET A 502 15.04 -30.91 -5.12
C MET A 502 16.29 -30.23 -5.71
N ARG A 503 16.09 -29.36 -6.69
CA ARG A 503 17.16 -28.52 -7.23
C ARG A 503 17.16 -27.18 -6.49
N VAL A 504 18.31 -26.76 -5.99
CA VAL A 504 18.48 -25.49 -5.30
C VAL A 504 19.60 -24.70 -5.97
N CYS A 505 19.28 -23.52 -6.47
CA CYS A 505 20.24 -22.57 -7.01
C CYS A 505 20.34 -21.39 -6.06
N TYR A 506 21.54 -21.03 -5.63
CA TYR A 506 21.74 -19.85 -4.78
C TYR A 506 22.71 -18.84 -5.41
N LYS A 507 22.47 -17.57 -5.11
CA LYS A 507 23.31 -16.45 -5.53
C LYS A 507 23.45 -15.44 -4.40
N CYS A 508 24.70 -15.11 -4.07
CA CYS A 508 25.00 -14.09 -3.06
C CYS A 508 24.97 -12.70 -3.73
N THR A 509 24.32 -11.73 -3.09
CA THR A 509 24.23 -10.33 -3.56
C THR A 509 24.31 -9.36 -2.39
N ASP A 510 24.74 -8.13 -2.66
CA ASP A 510 24.87 -7.00 -1.73
C ASP A 510 23.85 -5.89 -2.02
N PHE A 511 22.70 -6.23 -2.62
CA PHE A 511 21.69 -5.25 -3.03
C PHE A 511 20.92 -4.67 -1.85
N LEU A 512 20.53 -5.54 -0.91
CA LEU A 512 19.94 -5.19 0.38
C LEU A 512 20.66 -6.02 1.45
N ASP A 513 21.02 -5.35 2.54
CA ASP A 513 21.84 -5.94 3.60
C ASP A 513 21.04 -6.87 4.50
N ASP A 514 19.72 -6.65 4.63
CA ASP A 514 18.81 -7.42 5.47
C ASP A 514 17.77 -8.23 4.67
N GLN A 515 18.12 -8.67 3.45
CA GLN A 515 17.20 -9.42 2.59
C GLN A 515 17.79 -10.72 2.03
N VAL A 516 16.98 -11.77 2.11
CA VAL A 516 17.10 -13.04 1.36
C VAL A 516 15.73 -13.36 0.77
N VAL A 517 15.66 -13.38 -0.56
CA VAL A 517 14.48 -13.75 -1.32
C VAL A 517 14.66 -15.17 -1.85
N PHE A 518 13.64 -16.01 -1.69
CA PHE A 518 13.64 -17.34 -2.29
C PHE A 518 12.35 -17.63 -3.04
N THR A 519 12.48 -18.26 -4.21
CA THR A 519 11.34 -18.69 -5.03
C THR A 519 11.51 -20.15 -5.39
N GLY A 520 10.56 -20.99 -4.99
CA GLY A 520 10.43 -22.36 -5.47
C GLY A 520 9.37 -22.46 -6.55
N PHE A 521 9.66 -23.14 -7.65
CA PHE A 521 8.69 -23.39 -8.70
C PHE A 521 8.79 -24.81 -9.26
N ALA A 522 7.66 -25.34 -9.70
CA ALA A 522 7.53 -26.58 -10.42
C ALA A 522 6.53 -26.40 -11.57
N TYR A 523 6.78 -27.09 -12.69
CA TYR A 523 5.83 -27.13 -13.80
C TYR A 523 4.63 -28.02 -13.45
N GLY A 524 3.50 -27.69 -14.06
CA GLY A 524 2.20 -28.27 -13.74
C GLY A 524 1.39 -27.33 -12.84
N GLY A 525 0.10 -27.29 -13.10
CA GLY A 525 -0.83 -26.42 -12.43
C GLY A 525 -2.25 -26.68 -12.93
N LEU A 526 -3.08 -25.64 -12.90
CA LEU A 526 -4.49 -25.76 -13.24
C LEU A 526 -4.76 -26.18 -14.70
N SER A 527 -3.78 -26.05 -15.61
CA SER A 527 -3.90 -26.52 -17.00
C SER A 527 -4.03 -28.03 -17.14
N GLU A 528 -3.59 -28.78 -16.13
CA GLU A 528 -3.57 -30.24 -16.17
C GLU A 528 -4.91 -30.87 -15.77
N LEU A 529 -5.81 -30.05 -15.23
CA LEU A 529 -7.11 -30.45 -14.73
C LEU A 529 -8.12 -30.65 -15.86
N SER A 530 -9.09 -31.51 -15.60
CA SER A 530 -10.30 -31.58 -16.42
C SER A 530 -11.25 -30.42 -16.08
N GLU A 531 -12.21 -30.13 -16.97
CA GLU A 531 -13.22 -29.09 -16.74
C GLU A 531 -14.00 -29.32 -15.43
N ASP A 532 -14.35 -30.57 -15.14
CA ASP A 532 -15.16 -30.93 -13.97
C ASP A 532 -14.42 -30.68 -12.63
N GLU A 533 -13.09 -30.72 -12.64
CA GLU A 533 -12.27 -30.51 -11.45
C GLU A 533 -11.80 -29.05 -11.28
N TYR A 534 -11.75 -28.30 -12.37
CA TYR A 534 -11.13 -26.98 -12.44
C TYR A 534 -11.68 -26.01 -11.39
N THR A 535 -12.99 -25.88 -11.27
CA THR A 535 -13.63 -24.93 -10.33
C THR A 535 -13.26 -25.25 -8.89
N SER A 536 -13.28 -26.53 -8.49
CA SER A 536 -12.94 -26.95 -7.12
C SER A 536 -11.45 -26.72 -6.84
N CYS A 537 -10.58 -27.12 -7.75
CA CYS A 537 -9.13 -27.04 -7.57
C CYS A 537 -8.59 -25.61 -7.62
N THR A 538 -9.22 -24.72 -8.40
CA THR A 538 -8.87 -23.28 -8.44
C THR A 538 -9.07 -22.62 -7.08
N MET A 539 -10.07 -23.06 -6.31
CA MET A 539 -10.30 -22.59 -4.94
C MET A 539 -9.34 -23.20 -3.90
N GLY A 540 -8.48 -24.15 -4.30
CA GLY A 540 -7.58 -24.88 -3.40
C GLY A 540 -6.63 -23.97 -2.64
N SER A 541 -6.00 -23.01 -3.31
CA SER A 541 -5.07 -22.07 -2.65
C SER A 541 -5.79 -21.16 -1.64
N THR A 542 -6.97 -20.66 -2.01
CA THR A 542 -7.78 -19.78 -1.14
C THR A 542 -8.26 -20.51 0.11
N ILE A 543 -8.81 -21.72 -0.06
CA ILE A 543 -9.30 -22.53 1.07
C ILE A 543 -8.13 -22.98 1.96
N ALA A 544 -7.03 -23.46 1.36
CA ALA A 544 -5.87 -23.92 2.12
C ALA A 544 -5.22 -22.80 2.93
N GLY A 545 -5.10 -21.58 2.37
CA GLY A 545 -4.55 -20.40 3.04
C GLY A 545 -5.25 -20.09 4.36
N GLU A 546 -6.56 -20.24 4.38
CA GLU A 546 -7.42 -19.89 5.53
C GLU A 546 -7.46 -21.01 6.58
N ILE A 547 -7.27 -22.26 6.15
CA ILE A 547 -7.04 -23.39 7.05
C ILE A 547 -5.68 -23.25 7.75
N GLY A 548 -4.66 -22.76 7.04
CA GLY A 548 -3.29 -22.67 7.52
C GLY A 548 -2.35 -23.65 6.80
N ILE A 549 -1.70 -23.17 5.73
CA ILE A 549 -0.81 -23.98 4.88
C ILE A 549 0.52 -24.33 5.55
N PHE A 550 0.88 -23.66 6.64
CA PHE A 550 2.14 -23.85 7.37
C PHE A 550 1.93 -24.59 8.70
N GLY A 551 0.84 -25.34 8.84
CA GLY A 551 0.53 -26.15 10.03
C GLY A 551 -0.23 -25.41 11.13
N TYR A 552 -0.26 -24.08 11.09
CA TYR A 552 -0.94 -23.22 12.06
C TYR A 552 -1.97 -22.32 11.38
N ARG A 553 -3.03 -21.97 12.14
CA ARG A 553 -4.00 -20.96 11.68
C ARG A 553 -3.31 -19.63 11.45
N PRO A 554 -3.74 -18.82 10.45
CA PRO A 554 -3.11 -17.54 10.14
C PRO A 554 -2.96 -16.59 11.34
N SER A 555 -3.97 -16.53 12.23
CA SER A 555 -3.92 -15.69 13.45
C SER A 555 -2.82 -16.10 14.43
N VAL A 556 -2.57 -17.39 14.58
CA VAL A 556 -1.53 -17.92 15.47
C VAL A 556 -0.16 -17.75 14.82
N LEU A 557 -0.06 -18.04 13.52
CA LEU A 557 1.20 -17.90 12.79
C LEU A 557 1.70 -16.46 12.78
N MET A 558 0.81 -15.48 12.66
CA MET A 558 1.15 -14.06 12.76
C MET A 558 1.87 -13.74 14.08
N ASP A 559 1.38 -14.26 15.20
CA ASP A 559 2.02 -14.03 16.49
C ASP A 559 3.33 -14.84 16.65
N MET A 560 3.43 -16.04 16.07
CA MET A 560 4.66 -16.85 16.07
C MET A 560 5.81 -16.20 15.28
N LEU A 561 5.48 -15.42 14.26
CA LEU A 561 6.42 -14.68 13.42
C LEU A 561 6.70 -13.27 13.96
N ALA A 562 6.12 -12.89 15.10
CA ALA A 562 6.32 -11.56 15.67
C ALA A 562 7.81 -11.29 15.97
N GLY A 563 8.31 -10.19 15.43
CA GLY A 563 9.72 -9.79 15.55
C GLY A 563 10.69 -10.58 14.67
N LYS A 564 10.18 -11.46 13.80
CA LYS A 564 10.97 -12.15 12.78
C LYS A 564 10.65 -11.55 11.41
N ARG A 565 11.68 -11.21 10.63
CA ARG A 565 11.53 -10.79 9.24
C ARG A 565 11.51 -12.04 8.38
N ALA A 566 10.36 -12.72 8.29
CA ALA A 566 10.18 -13.89 7.43
C ALA A 566 8.73 -14.04 6.97
N GLU A 567 8.52 -14.03 5.66
CA GLU A 567 7.22 -14.25 5.02
C GLU A 567 7.35 -15.32 3.93
N VAL A 568 6.33 -16.18 3.79
CA VAL A 568 6.23 -17.13 2.68
C VAL A 568 4.79 -17.13 2.15
N GLY A 569 4.66 -16.96 0.84
CA GLY A 569 3.41 -17.05 0.10
C GLY A 569 3.42 -18.19 -0.92
N THR A 570 2.23 -18.62 -1.35
CA THR A 570 2.08 -19.66 -2.38
C THR A 570 1.20 -19.20 -3.52
N LYS A 571 1.43 -19.76 -4.71
CA LYS A 571 0.63 -19.51 -5.90
C LYS A 571 0.54 -20.76 -6.75
N VAL A 572 -0.69 -21.17 -7.07
CA VAL A 572 -0.96 -22.23 -8.06
C VAL A 572 -1.52 -21.58 -9.31
N GLY A 573 -0.68 -21.43 -10.32
CA GLY A 573 -1.05 -20.87 -11.62
C GLY A 573 -1.53 -21.92 -12.62
N ALA A 574 -1.71 -21.48 -13.87
CA ALA A 574 -2.06 -22.36 -14.99
C ALA A 574 -1.02 -23.45 -15.19
N TYR A 575 0.25 -23.05 -15.32
CA TYR A 575 1.34 -23.92 -15.77
C TYR A 575 2.43 -24.13 -14.72
N ILE A 576 2.43 -23.30 -13.67
CA ILE A 576 3.46 -23.26 -12.66
C ILE A 576 2.77 -23.19 -11.30
N ARG A 577 3.23 -24.05 -10.40
CA ARG A 577 2.98 -23.97 -8.97
C ARG A 577 4.25 -23.47 -8.29
N SER A 578 4.11 -22.49 -7.40
CA SER A 578 5.25 -21.81 -6.80
C SER A 578 4.99 -21.40 -5.36
N PHE A 579 6.08 -21.25 -4.63
CA PHE A 579 6.13 -20.50 -3.38
C PHE A 579 7.21 -19.42 -3.49
N SER A 580 7.03 -18.33 -2.77
CA SER A 580 7.99 -17.23 -2.69
C SER A 580 8.08 -16.75 -1.26
N GLY A 581 9.29 -16.41 -0.80
CA GLY A 581 9.48 -15.82 0.50
C GLY A 581 10.53 -14.72 0.50
N ASP A 582 10.43 -13.86 1.51
CA ASP A 582 11.34 -12.75 1.81
C ASP A 582 11.66 -12.85 3.32
N CYS A 583 12.94 -12.81 3.66
CA CYS A 583 13.38 -12.85 5.05
C CYS A 583 14.68 -12.09 5.31
N SER A 584 14.98 -11.79 6.57
CA SER A 584 16.35 -11.38 6.97
C SER A 584 17.30 -12.57 6.86
N PRO A 585 18.61 -12.33 6.66
CA PRO A 585 19.62 -13.39 6.72
C PRO A 585 19.60 -14.16 8.06
N SER A 586 19.30 -13.48 9.17
CA SER A 586 19.16 -14.10 10.50
C SER A 586 17.89 -14.94 10.66
N ASP A 587 16.82 -14.61 9.93
CA ASP A 587 15.54 -15.33 9.97
C ASP A 587 15.36 -16.31 8.80
N LEU A 588 16.42 -16.56 8.02
CA LEU A 588 16.38 -17.54 6.93
C LEU A 588 15.92 -18.92 7.40
N GLU A 589 16.36 -19.34 8.59
CA GLU A 589 15.88 -20.58 9.23
C GLU A 589 14.35 -20.59 9.37
N THR A 590 13.76 -19.49 9.84
CA THR A 590 12.30 -19.34 9.98
C THR A 590 11.62 -19.42 8.62
N GLY A 591 12.15 -18.74 7.59
CA GLY A 591 11.61 -18.81 6.22
C GLY A 591 11.64 -20.24 5.66
N LEU A 592 12.73 -20.97 5.91
CA LEU A 592 12.87 -22.37 5.47
C LEU A 592 12.01 -23.34 6.29
N GLN A 593 11.78 -23.08 7.58
CA GLN A 593 10.81 -23.82 8.41
C GLN A 593 9.39 -23.70 7.85
N LEU A 594 8.97 -22.52 7.38
CA LEU A 594 7.68 -22.32 6.72
C LEU A 594 7.60 -23.12 5.41
N VAL A 595 8.66 -23.11 4.60
CA VAL A 595 8.72 -23.93 3.37
C VAL A 595 8.66 -25.42 3.70
N TYR A 596 9.38 -25.88 4.72
CA TYR A 596 9.28 -27.26 5.18
C TYR A 596 7.84 -27.62 5.56
N GLN A 597 7.19 -26.77 6.37
CA GLN A 597 5.80 -26.97 6.75
C GLN A 597 4.83 -26.98 5.57
N LEU A 598 5.08 -26.20 4.52
CA LEU A 598 4.27 -26.22 3.30
C LEU A 598 4.26 -27.61 2.63
N PHE A 599 5.37 -28.34 2.67
CA PHE A 599 5.47 -29.68 2.08
C PHE A 599 5.00 -30.80 3.02
N THR A 600 5.08 -30.59 4.34
CA THR A 600 4.74 -31.63 5.33
C THR A 600 3.34 -31.49 5.93
N THR A 601 2.75 -30.30 5.86
CA THR A 601 1.40 -30.03 6.35
C THR A 601 0.38 -30.60 5.38
N LYS A 602 -0.51 -31.46 5.89
CA LYS A 602 -1.69 -31.89 5.15
C LYS A 602 -2.86 -30.97 5.50
N VAL A 603 -3.28 -30.11 4.58
CA VAL A 603 -4.48 -29.30 4.78
C VAL A 603 -5.73 -30.15 4.58
N GLU A 604 -6.66 -30.08 5.53
CA GLU A 604 -7.96 -30.77 5.46
C GLU A 604 -9.07 -29.75 5.70
N PRO A 605 -10.17 -29.81 4.92
CA PRO A 605 -11.24 -28.84 5.03
C PRO A 605 -11.94 -28.99 6.38
N ARG A 606 -12.04 -27.87 7.08
CA ARG A 606 -12.85 -27.72 8.29
C ARG A 606 -14.08 -26.88 7.93
N GLU A 607 -15.26 -27.30 8.40
CA GLU A 607 -16.54 -26.73 7.99
C GLU A 607 -16.61 -25.21 8.20
N GLU A 608 -16.06 -24.73 9.31
CA GLU A 608 -16.08 -23.32 9.72
C GLU A 608 -15.20 -22.46 8.81
N GLU A 609 -13.92 -22.82 8.65
CA GLU A 609 -12.98 -22.12 7.79
C GLU A 609 -13.47 -22.10 6.34
N VAL A 610 -13.96 -23.23 5.82
CA VAL A 610 -14.53 -23.31 4.48
C VAL A 610 -15.71 -22.36 4.33
N LYS A 611 -16.64 -22.33 5.30
CA LYS A 611 -17.82 -21.45 5.23
C LYS A 611 -17.42 -19.98 5.10
N ILE A 612 -16.44 -19.52 5.88
CA ILE A 612 -15.96 -18.13 5.86
C ILE A 612 -15.36 -17.80 4.49
N VAL A 613 -14.46 -18.65 3.99
CA VAL A 613 -13.81 -18.44 2.68
C VAL A 613 -14.81 -18.42 1.54
N MET A 614 -15.79 -19.32 1.58
CA MET A 614 -16.81 -19.38 0.55
C MET A 614 -17.69 -18.13 0.58
N GLN A 615 -18.01 -17.59 1.76
CA GLN A 615 -18.73 -16.31 1.88
C GLN A 615 -17.92 -15.12 1.33
N MET A 616 -16.61 -15.08 1.61
CA MET A 616 -15.71 -14.06 1.04
C MET A 616 -15.65 -14.15 -0.49
N ALA A 617 -15.59 -15.37 -1.03
CA ALA A 617 -15.60 -15.61 -2.46
C ALA A 617 -16.95 -15.24 -3.11
N GLU A 618 -18.08 -15.50 -2.43
CA GLU A 618 -19.41 -15.06 -2.86
C GLU A 618 -19.47 -13.52 -2.95
N GLU A 619 -19.03 -12.81 -1.92
CA GLU A 619 -19.03 -11.34 -1.92
C GLU A 619 -18.11 -10.76 -3.01
N ALA A 620 -16.95 -11.38 -3.25
CA ALA A 620 -16.06 -10.99 -4.35
C ALA A 620 -16.69 -11.18 -5.74
N ILE A 621 -17.52 -12.23 -5.93
CA ILE A 621 -18.28 -12.42 -7.18
C ILE A 621 -19.38 -11.37 -7.30
N TYR A 622 -20.11 -11.06 -6.22
CA TYR A 622 -21.11 -9.99 -6.24
C TYR A 622 -20.49 -8.62 -6.52
N ALA A 623 -19.30 -8.34 -5.97
CA ALA A 623 -18.51 -7.14 -6.29
C ALA A 623 -18.25 -7.02 -7.79
N GLN A 624 -17.80 -8.11 -8.40
CA GLN A 624 -17.53 -8.21 -9.83
C GLN A 624 -18.80 -8.04 -10.68
N GLU A 625 -19.93 -8.60 -10.26
CA GLU A 625 -21.21 -8.46 -10.96
C GLU A 625 -21.77 -7.03 -10.90
N ARG A 626 -21.45 -6.26 -9.84
CA ARG A 626 -21.85 -4.85 -9.67
C ARG A 626 -20.98 -3.89 -10.48
N ASP A 627 -19.75 -4.28 -10.81
CA ASP A 627 -18.80 -3.44 -11.55
C ASP A 627 -19.07 -3.47 -13.08
N PRO A 628 -19.46 -2.34 -13.71
CA PRO A 628 -19.69 -2.28 -15.15
C PRO A 628 -18.44 -2.61 -15.98
N TYR A 629 -17.23 -2.31 -15.48
CA TYR A 629 -16.00 -2.65 -16.18
C TYR A 629 -15.80 -4.16 -16.25
N THR A 630 -16.15 -4.89 -15.20
CA THR A 630 -16.12 -6.35 -15.19
C THR A 630 -17.05 -6.95 -16.23
N ALA A 631 -18.23 -6.38 -16.48
CA ALA A 631 -19.11 -6.82 -17.57
C ALA A 631 -18.43 -6.67 -18.95
N PHE A 632 -17.78 -5.53 -19.20
CA PHE A 632 -16.99 -5.30 -20.41
C PHE A 632 -15.81 -6.28 -20.53
N ALA A 633 -15.03 -6.45 -19.45
CA ALA A 633 -13.87 -7.33 -19.41
C ALA A 633 -14.26 -8.80 -19.66
N ASN A 634 -15.36 -9.25 -19.06
CA ASN A 634 -15.91 -10.59 -19.26
C ASN A 634 -16.37 -10.80 -20.71
N ARG A 635 -17.04 -9.81 -21.31
CA ARG A 635 -17.45 -9.89 -22.72
C ARG A 635 -16.25 -9.92 -23.67
N SER A 636 -15.24 -9.08 -23.43
CA SER A 636 -13.99 -9.09 -24.18
C SER A 636 -13.29 -10.45 -24.08
N ARG A 637 -13.25 -11.03 -22.88
CA ARG A 637 -12.69 -12.36 -22.62
C ARG A 637 -13.48 -13.46 -23.34
N GLU A 638 -14.80 -13.43 -23.29
CA GLU A 638 -15.67 -14.36 -24.02
C GLU A 638 -15.41 -14.32 -25.54
N ILE A 639 -15.23 -13.12 -26.12
CA ILE A 639 -14.90 -12.97 -27.54
C ILE A 639 -13.53 -13.56 -27.88
N ASN A 640 -12.53 -13.30 -27.03
CA ASN A 640 -11.15 -13.72 -27.29
C ASN A 640 -10.91 -15.21 -27.05
N TYR A 641 -11.56 -15.79 -26.05
CA TYR A 641 -11.28 -17.15 -25.57
C TYR A 641 -12.48 -18.12 -25.75
N GLY A 642 -13.61 -17.64 -26.27
CA GLY A 642 -14.81 -18.43 -26.47
C GLY A 642 -15.36 -19.01 -25.18
N ASN A 643 -15.87 -20.24 -25.25
CA ASN A 643 -16.44 -20.97 -24.11
C ASN A 643 -15.39 -21.74 -23.29
N SER A 644 -14.13 -21.31 -23.31
CA SER A 644 -13.09 -21.96 -22.52
C SER A 644 -13.42 -21.92 -21.03
N TYR A 645 -13.49 -23.09 -20.39
CA TYR A 645 -13.76 -23.17 -18.96
C TYR A 645 -12.67 -22.50 -18.10
N PHE A 646 -11.48 -22.31 -18.67
CA PHE A 646 -10.35 -21.68 -18.00
C PHE A 646 -10.50 -20.16 -17.91
N PHE A 647 -11.15 -19.56 -18.90
CA PHE A 647 -11.31 -18.11 -19.01
C PHE A 647 -12.72 -17.62 -18.64
N LYS A 648 -13.72 -18.50 -18.56
CA LYS A 648 -15.06 -18.11 -18.12
C LYS A 648 -15.01 -17.56 -16.68
N PRO A 649 -15.69 -16.44 -16.37
CA PRO A 649 -15.77 -15.94 -15.01
C PRO A 649 -16.51 -16.96 -14.12
N ILE A 650 -16.04 -17.11 -12.87
CA ILE A 650 -16.70 -17.96 -11.87
C ILE A 650 -18.00 -17.28 -11.44
N ARG A 651 -19.13 -17.98 -11.56
CA ARG A 651 -20.43 -17.50 -11.08
C ARG A 651 -20.76 -18.10 -9.72
N ILE A 652 -21.72 -17.50 -9.02
CA ILE A 652 -22.27 -18.06 -7.76
C ILE A 652 -22.74 -19.52 -7.95
N SER A 653 -23.31 -19.86 -9.11
CA SER A 653 -23.73 -21.23 -9.42
C SER A 653 -22.56 -22.21 -9.51
N ASP A 654 -21.37 -21.74 -9.88
CA ASP A 654 -20.16 -22.56 -9.97
C ASP A 654 -19.50 -22.69 -8.61
N LEU A 655 -19.48 -21.59 -7.84
CA LEU A 655 -18.95 -21.57 -6.47
C LEU A 655 -19.71 -22.56 -5.56
N LYS A 656 -21.04 -22.66 -5.71
CA LYS A 656 -21.87 -23.65 -4.99
C LYS A 656 -21.56 -25.12 -5.32
N LYS A 657 -20.85 -25.39 -6.42
CA LYS A 657 -20.43 -26.74 -6.82
C LYS A 657 -19.01 -27.09 -6.35
N VAL A 658 -18.30 -26.14 -5.74
CA VAL A 658 -16.94 -26.38 -5.23
C VAL A 658 -16.99 -27.48 -4.18
N ASN A 659 -16.12 -28.47 -4.36
CA ASN A 659 -15.86 -29.51 -3.37
C ASN A 659 -14.60 -29.13 -2.57
N PRO A 660 -14.74 -28.72 -1.29
CA PRO A 660 -13.60 -28.30 -0.47
C PRO A 660 -12.59 -29.41 -0.20
N ILE A 661 -13.04 -30.67 -0.15
CA ILE A 661 -12.16 -31.84 0.01
C ILE A 661 -11.26 -31.97 -1.20
N ARG A 662 -11.86 -31.94 -2.41
CA ARG A 662 -11.09 -32.01 -3.65
C ARG A 662 -10.12 -30.83 -3.81
N ALA A 663 -10.55 -29.64 -3.41
CA ALA A 663 -9.72 -28.44 -3.41
C ALA A 663 -8.46 -28.60 -2.54
N CYS A 664 -8.63 -29.09 -1.29
CA CYS A 664 -7.52 -29.35 -0.37
C CYS A 664 -6.63 -30.49 -0.85
N GLU A 665 -7.20 -31.59 -1.36
CA GLU A 665 -6.44 -32.71 -1.94
C GLU A 665 -5.54 -32.24 -3.08
N TYR A 666 -6.08 -31.42 -3.99
CA TYR A 666 -5.32 -30.87 -5.10
C TYR A 666 -4.21 -29.93 -4.61
N PHE A 667 -4.50 -29.04 -3.67
CA PHE A 667 -3.48 -28.17 -3.07
C PHE A 667 -2.34 -28.99 -2.42
N ASN A 668 -2.66 -29.99 -1.59
CA ASN A 668 -1.67 -30.88 -0.99
C ASN A 668 -0.83 -31.60 -2.07
N SER A 669 -1.46 -32.01 -3.18
CA SER A 669 -0.73 -32.65 -4.29
C SER A 669 0.23 -31.70 -5.02
N CYS A 670 -0.03 -30.38 -4.96
CA CYS A 670 0.83 -29.37 -5.56
C CYS A 670 2.18 -29.26 -4.85
N PHE A 671 2.21 -29.46 -3.53
CA PHE A 671 3.40 -29.31 -2.69
C PHE A 671 3.84 -30.62 -2.03
N LYS A 672 3.68 -31.76 -2.72
CA LYS A 672 4.02 -33.08 -2.18
C LYS A 672 5.41 -33.59 -2.58
N ASP A 673 5.80 -33.39 -3.83
CA ASP A 673 7.03 -33.98 -4.38
C ASP A 673 8.15 -32.92 -4.48
N PRO A 674 9.15 -32.95 -3.58
CA PRO A 674 10.25 -31.98 -3.61
C PRO A 674 11.12 -32.12 -4.88
N SER A 675 11.16 -33.29 -5.52
CA SER A 675 11.99 -33.53 -6.70
C SER A 675 11.51 -32.80 -7.96
N ALA A 676 10.24 -32.36 -7.96
CA ALA A 676 9.68 -31.55 -9.03
C ALA A 676 10.08 -30.06 -8.94
N PHE A 677 10.57 -29.60 -7.79
CA PHE A 677 10.82 -28.19 -7.52
C PHE A 677 12.26 -27.78 -7.83
N THR A 678 12.36 -26.58 -8.39
CA THR A 678 13.60 -25.81 -8.45
C THR A 678 13.43 -24.58 -7.56
N VAL A 679 14.32 -24.42 -6.58
CA VAL A 679 14.33 -23.31 -5.64
C VAL A 679 15.49 -22.40 -5.96
N VAL A 680 15.21 -21.10 -6.08
CA VAL A 680 16.22 -20.08 -6.30
C VAL A 680 16.29 -19.22 -5.04
N VAL A 681 17.46 -19.12 -4.41
CA VAL A 681 17.72 -18.34 -3.19
C VAL A 681 18.70 -17.22 -3.52
N VAL A 682 18.30 -15.97 -3.36
CA VAL A 682 19.12 -14.79 -3.71
C VAL A 682 19.08 -13.78 -2.58
N GLY A 683 20.23 -13.25 -2.18
CA GLY A 683 20.30 -12.19 -1.19
C GLY A 683 21.64 -12.12 -0.48
N ASN A 684 21.66 -11.45 0.67
CA ASN A 684 22.81 -11.43 1.56
C ASN A 684 22.92 -12.74 2.33
N ILE A 685 23.43 -13.77 1.66
CA ILE A 685 23.59 -15.13 2.21
C ILE A 685 25.05 -15.44 2.46
N ASP A 686 25.35 -16.02 3.63
CA ASP A 686 26.60 -16.72 3.89
C ASP A 686 26.40 -18.20 3.58
N PRO A 687 27.06 -18.77 2.54
CA PRO A 687 26.95 -20.19 2.22
C PRO A 687 27.33 -21.12 3.38
N ALA A 688 28.20 -20.69 4.31
CA ALA A 688 28.59 -21.50 5.46
C ALA A 688 27.44 -21.68 6.48
N ILE A 689 26.48 -20.76 6.52
CA ILE A 689 25.30 -20.79 7.41
C ILE A 689 24.07 -21.30 6.65
N SER A 690 23.84 -20.75 5.45
CA SER A 690 22.64 -21.05 4.65
C SER A 690 22.61 -22.46 4.09
N ILE A 691 23.74 -23.05 3.68
CA ILE A 691 23.75 -24.42 3.13
C ILE A 691 23.31 -25.45 4.18
N PRO A 692 23.83 -25.45 5.42
CA PRO A 692 23.30 -26.31 6.48
C PRO A 692 21.78 -26.19 6.67
N LEU A 693 21.24 -24.96 6.72
CA LEU A 693 19.80 -24.74 6.86
C LEU A 693 19.00 -25.25 5.66
N ILE A 694 19.51 -25.05 4.43
CA ILE A 694 18.93 -25.60 3.20
C ILE A 694 18.90 -27.13 3.26
N LEU A 695 19.99 -27.77 3.71
CA LEU A 695 20.06 -29.23 3.83
C LEU A 695 19.11 -29.75 4.89
N GLU A 696 18.99 -29.06 6.03
CA GLU A 696 18.06 -29.40 7.09
C GLU A 696 16.61 -29.29 6.62
N TYR A 697 16.18 -28.10 6.19
CA TYR A 697 14.75 -27.86 5.94
C TYR A 697 14.29 -28.16 4.53
N LEU A 698 15.09 -27.89 3.48
CA LEU A 698 14.70 -28.27 2.11
C LEU A 698 15.13 -29.69 1.78
N GLY A 699 16.33 -30.09 2.20
CA GLY A 699 16.84 -31.45 2.02
C GLY A 699 16.15 -32.49 2.90
N GLY A 700 15.66 -32.08 4.08
CA GLY A 700 14.91 -32.92 5.00
C GLY A 700 13.44 -33.12 4.66
N ILE A 701 12.93 -32.48 3.60
CA ILE A 701 11.57 -32.77 3.09
C ILE A 701 11.51 -34.24 2.64
N PRO A 702 10.57 -35.05 3.16
CA PRO A 702 10.48 -36.46 2.84
C PRO A 702 10.35 -36.72 1.34
N LYS A 703 11.18 -37.64 0.83
CA LYS A 703 11.09 -38.09 -0.56
C LYS A 703 9.84 -38.97 -0.76
N VAL A 704 9.12 -38.76 -1.85
CA VAL A 704 8.00 -39.62 -2.26
C VAL A 704 8.55 -40.92 -2.88
N GLN A 705 8.02 -42.08 -2.48
CA GLN A 705 8.48 -43.39 -2.97
C GLN A 705 8.18 -43.60 -4.47
N ASP A 706 7.04 -43.09 -4.93
CA ASP A 706 6.64 -43.06 -6.34
C ASP A 706 6.87 -41.64 -6.91
N THR A 707 8.10 -41.30 -7.25
CA THR A 707 8.41 -40.03 -7.94
C THR A 707 7.77 -40.04 -9.32
N VAL A 708 6.82 -39.13 -9.56
CA VAL A 708 6.34 -38.83 -10.91
C VAL A 708 7.44 -38.05 -11.60
N GLN A 709 7.73 -38.37 -12.87
CA GLN A 709 8.72 -37.57 -13.62
C GLN A 709 8.31 -36.08 -13.57
N PRO A 710 9.21 -35.17 -13.15
CA PRO A 710 8.92 -33.75 -13.16
C PRO A 710 8.49 -33.32 -14.56
N LEU A 711 7.35 -32.63 -14.65
CA LEU A 711 6.91 -32.06 -15.93
C LEU A 711 7.97 -31.07 -16.42
N SER A 712 8.27 -31.11 -17.71
CA SER A 712 9.00 -30.06 -18.40
C SER A 712 8.02 -29.09 -19.07
N ARG A 713 8.54 -27.99 -19.60
CA ARG A 713 7.73 -27.05 -20.39
C ARG A 713 7.06 -27.73 -21.60
N GLU A 714 7.70 -28.75 -22.18
CA GLU A 714 7.21 -29.46 -23.36
C GLU A 714 6.07 -30.42 -23.03
N ASP A 715 5.95 -30.84 -21.76
CA ASP A 715 4.91 -31.76 -21.29
C ASP A 715 3.60 -31.06 -20.91
N LEU A 716 3.60 -29.72 -20.86
CA LEU A 716 2.44 -28.92 -20.43
C LEU A 716 1.31 -28.95 -21.46
N LYS A 717 0.09 -29.20 -20.99
CA LYS A 717 -1.10 -29.11 -21.84
C LYS A 717 -1.41 -27.66 -22.17
N GLY A 718 -1.66 -27.38 -23.44
CA GLY A 718 -2.19 -26.08 -23.86
C GLY A 718 -3.56 -25.80 -23.24
N LEU A 719 -3.82 -24.53 -22.92
CA LEU A 719 -5.12 -24.14 -22.37
C LEU A 719 -6.26 -24.37 -23.38
N PRO A 720 -7.46 -24.73 -22.91
CA PRO A 720 -8.55 -25.19 -23.75
C PRO A 720 -9.32 -24.02 -24.39
N PHE A 721 -8.68 -23.29 -25.30
CA PHE A 721 -9.31 -22.16 -26.01
C PHE A 721 -8.88 -22.10 -27.48
N LYS A 722 -9.62 -21.36 -28.29
CA LYS A 722 -9.25 -21.00 -29.66
C LYS A 722 -9.49 -19.52 -29.87
N PHE A 723 -8.49 -18.82 -30.39
CA PHE A 723 -8.67 -17.42 -30.79
C PHE A 723 -9.66 -17.32 -31.94
N PRO A 724 -10.40 -16.20 -32.05
CA PRO A 724 -11.25 -15.95 -33.20
C PRO A 724 -10.39 -15.85 -34.47
N GLU A 725 -10.87 -16.45 -35.57
CA GLU A 725 -10.18 -16.45 -36.86
C GLU A 725 -10.20 -15.08 -37.57
N THR A 726 -11.07 -14.16 -37.11
CA THR A 726 -11.25 -12.83 -37.71
C THR A 726 -11.34 -11.75 -36.64
N ILE A 727 -11.02 -10.51 -37.02
CA ILE A 727 -11.22 -9.34 -36.16
C ILE A 727 -12.72 -9.08 -36.02
N ILE A 728 -13.24 -9.23 -34.81
CA ILE A 728 -14.63 -8.91 -34.50
C ILE A 728 -14.72 -7.45 -34.08
N ARG A 729 -15.32 -6.62 -34.93
CA ARG A 729 -15.58 -5.19 -34.62
C ARG A 729 -16.99 -5.05 -34.05
N PHE A 730 -17.09 -4.64 -32.79
CA PHE A 730 -18.35 -4.22 -32.19
C PHE A 730 -18.38 -2.70 -32.09
N ALA A 731 -19.50 -2.09 -32.51
CA ALA A 731 -19.83 -0.75 -32.05
C ALA A 731 -20.26 -0.89 -30.59
N ALA A 732 -19.50 -0.31 -29.66
CA ALA A 732 -19.90 -0.24 -28.26
C ALA A 732 -21.10 0.72 -28.17
N VAL A 733 -22.31 0.19 -28.29
CA VAL A 733 -23.51 0.90 -27.87
C VAL A 733 -23.53 0.82 -26.36
N PHE A 734 -22.92 1.81 -25.70
CA PHE A 734 -23.09 2.02 -24.27
C PHE A 734 -24.57 2.31 -24.02
N PHE A 735 -25.32 1.31 -23.57
CA PHE A 735 -26.62 1.54 -22.97
C PHE A 735 -26.37 2.22 -21.62
N LEU A 736 -26.40 3.55 -21.64
CA LEU A 736 -26.71 4.33 -20.44
C LEU A 736 -28.18 4.00 -20.09
N HIS A 737 -28.37 3.21 -19.04
CA HIS A 737 -29.64 3.08 -18.34
C HIS A 737 -29.48 3.60 -16.93
#